data_AF-A0A1Y1MZH8-F1
#
_entry.id   AF-A0A1Y1MZH8-F1
#
_cell.length_a   1.000
_cell.length_b   1.000
_cell.length_c   1.000
_cell.angle_alpha   90.00
_cell.angle_beta   90.00
_cell.angle_gamma   90.00
#
_symmetry.space_group_name_H-M   'P 1'
#
loop_
_entity.id
_entity.type
_entity.pdbx_description
1 polymer ?
#
loop_
_entity_poly.entity_id
_entity_poly.type
_entity_poly.pdbx_seq_one_letter_code
_entity_poly.pdbx_strand_id
1 'polypeptide(L)'
;ACRKILCATLSGMPNLDLVEQLNAWDEQLVDQPNFERRLAGFKAARQLVADDKVDVTLGVFLVYTCWYLISNESDLSLKESASHCWKSVSVALIRKYEKSERFGYIMNDVLFDLIRRGLRSKSNDACDECISLLGHLARECPDSNVVLRDFKKLTCSEDIEVDFFENLVHLQVHRRERALFKFCQVFRAERNVAHSRTLTQFVLPIISIYLCQAKYAGNSKIVKAAIGVLKTTCRLLPWHQYEGVLRFYLKKLHGDFVYQDQLVKSTVAILEAFHFDLSKGLVTPVKASDAQETDTVAKQDGQLLEEGSDDEIDQLLNTEATDEAEVIKPADNLHVLSHSSATKIIRTIQLVLLPQLHKAFSEMTKHDKMHKVNRKKLSVEKEEEDISRIPISLAVVKLLQQLPKEILEANVPRIFLKLSTFLKSRHYNVRCAARETLQKIMTNLGPKYLGSLLNEMSSILCRGYQIHVLIATVNSILVLLNGRYQPTDIDAVLLTVIDICKNELFGDIAKEKEVNQIGAKVPEAKTISGYNTFQILAQNITERCFMDLILSLREILATSQSFKVVNKSRECFRCISLGLVENTFITTESLLKFAYGTASESIPGLLASTAKPKPEAKERDLLEKPKGDCFIIP
;
A
#
# COMPACT_ATOMS: atom_id res chain seq x y z
N ALA A 1 9.01 -1.70 -52.18
CA ALA A 1 8.41 -0.63 -53.01
C ALA A 1 8.42 0.74 -52.30
N CYS A 2 7.84 0.90 -51.10
CA CYS A 2 7.76 2.20 -50.40
C CYS A 2 9.13 2.86 -50.07
N ARG A 3 10.20 2.09 -49.84
CA ARG A 3 11.55 2.63 -49.60
C ARG A 3 12.23 3.22 -50.84
N LYS A 4 12.05 2.61 -52.03
CA LYS A 4 12.53 3.18 -53.30
C LYS A 4 11.80 4.49 -53.62
N ILE A 5 10.51 4.58 -53.28
CA ILE A 5 9.71 5.81 -53.39
C ILE A 5 10.24 6.88 -52.41
N LEU A 6 10.65 6.50 -51.20
CA LEU A 6 11.30 7.39 -50.23
C LEU A 6 12.66 7.88 -50.71
N CYS A 7 13.53 7.03 -51.24
CA CYS A 7 14.80 7.48 -51.85
C CYS A 7 14.56 8.39 -53.07
N ALA A 8 13.50 8.14 -53.84
CA ALA A 8 13.11 9.00 -54.97
C ALA A 8 12.55 10.36 -54.52
N THR A 9 11.81 10.44 -53.41
CA THR A 9 11.36 11.73 -52.82
C THR A 9 12.47 12.49 -52.10
N LEU A 10 13.55 11.81 -51.70
CA LEU A 10 14.73 12.38 -51.04
C LEU A 10 15.84 12.85 -52.02
N SER A 11 15.59 12.79 -53.32
CA SER A 11 16.52 13.17 -54.41
C SER A 11 16.96 14.64 -54.40
N GLY A 12 16.37 15.49 -53.55
CA GLY A 12 16.79 16.87 -53.30
C GLY A 12 17.67 17.09 -52.07
N MET A 13 18.05 16.04 -51.33
CA MET A 13 18.87 16.20 -50.11
C MET A 13 20.38 16.20 -50.42
N PRO A 14 21.18 17.06 -49.76
CA PRO A 14 22.63 16.91 -49.77
C PRO A 14 23.00 15.55 -49.13
N ASN A 15 23.93 14.82 -49.76
CA ASN A 15 24.43 13.49 -49.34
C ASN A 15 23.55 12.27 -49.74
N LEU A 16 23.01 12.26 -50.96
CA LEU A 16 22.26 11.10 -51.51
C LEU A 16 23.06 9.79 -51.45
N ASP A 17 24.37 9.83 -51.72
CA ASP A 17 25.25 8.65 -51.66
C ASP A 17 25.26 7.99 -50.28
N LEU A 18 25.17 8.78 -49.21
CA LEU A 18 25.12 8.28 -47.84
C LEU A 18 23.78 7.59 -47.55
N VAL A 19 22.68 8.16 -48.04
CA VAL A 19 21.33 7.59 -47.91
C VAL A 19 21.25 6.24 -48.64
N GLU A 20 21.86 6.13 -49.82
CA GLU A 20 21.93 4.89 -50.58
C GLU A 20 22.76 3.83 -49.85
N GLN A 21 23.93 4.21 -49.31
CA GLN A 21 24.79 3.28 -48.56
C GLN A 21 24.09 2.73 -47.31
N LEU A 22 23.44 3.58 -46.52
CA LEU A 22 22.75 3.18 -45.29
C LEU A 22 21.51 2.29 -45.53
N ASN A 23 20.95 2.33 -46.75
CA ASN A 23 19.78 1.53 -47.14
C ASN A 23 20.11 0.42 -48.15
N ALA A 24 21.38 0.11 -48.38
CA ALA A 24 21.80 -0.85 -49.38
C ALA A 24 21.27 -2.27 -49.10
N TRP A 25 20.89 -2.97 -50.16
CA TRP A 25 20.46 -4.38 -50.15
C TRP A 25 21.45 -5.21 -50.95
N ASP A 26 21.58 -6.48 -50.58
CA ASP A 26 22.41 -7.43 -51.30
C ASP A 26 21.81 -7.68 -52.70
N GLU A 27 22.66 -7.65 -53.73
CA GLU A 27 22.25 -7.83 -55.13
C GLU A 27 22.06 -9.31 -55.47
N GLN A 28 22.67 -10.21 -54.70
CA GLN A 28 22.67 -11.66 -54.90
C GLN A 28 21.66 -12.37 -53.99
N LEU A 29 21.43 -11.83 -52.78
CA LEU A 29 20.52 -12.42 -51.78
C LEU A 29 19.28 -11.56 -51.58
N VAL A 30 18.12 -12.09 -52.00
CA VAL A 30 16.82 -11.45 -51.83
C VAL A 30 16.51 -11.26 -50.34
N ASP A 31 16.03 -10.06 -49.98
CA ASP A 31 15.67 -9.65 -48.62
C ASP A 31 16.83 -9.68 -47.60
N GLN A 32 18.09 -9.62 -48.05
CA GLN A 32 19.24 -9.42 -47.16
C GLN A 32 19.86 -8.02 -47.30
N PRO A 33 20.18 -7.35 -46.18
CA PRO A 33 20.87 -6.07 -46.22
C PRO A 33 22.31 -6.26 -46.68
N ASN A 34 22.85 -5.32 -47.48
CA ASN A 34 24.27 -5.32 -47.81
C ASN A 34 25.06 -4.78 -46.61
N PHE A 35 25.54 -5.68 -45.76
CA PHE A 35 26.21 -5.34 -44.51
C PHE A 35 27.44 -4.46 -44.72
N GLU A 36 28.30 -4.78 -45.70
CA GLU A 36 29.52 -4.03 -45.97
C GLU A 36 29.23 -2.58 -46.36
N ARG A 37 28.28 -2.38 -47.29
CA ARG A 37 27.90 -1.03 -47.75
C ARG A 37 27.23 -0.23 -46.63
N ARG A 38 26.38 -0.86 -45.81
CA ARG A 38 25.73 -0.18 -44.67
C ARG A 38 26.74 0.21 -43.59
N LEU A 39 27.69 -0.67 -43.26
CA LEU A 39 28.76 -0.37 -42.30
C LEU A 39 29.69 0.75 -42.80
N ALA A 40 30.01 0.75 -44.10
CA ALA A 40 30.75 1.85 -44.74
C ALA A 40 29.96 3.17 -44.66
N GLY A 41 28.64 3.12 -44.89
CA GLY A 41 27.74 4.27 -44.72
C GLY A 41 27.79 4.82 -43.29
N PHE A 42 27.73 3.97 -42.27
CA PHE A 42 27.87 4.41 -40.87
C PHE A 42 29.24 4.99 -40.53
N LYS A 43 30.30 4.51 -41.19
CA LYS A 43 31.64 5.10 -41.05
C LYS A 43 31.68 6.51 -41.67
N ALA A 44 31.11 6.69 -42.85
CA ALA A 44 31.01 7.98 -43.52
C ALA A 44 30.14 8.98 -42.72
N ALA A 45 28.97 8.52 -42.22
CA ALA A 45 28.12 9.34 -41.35
C ALA A 45 28.87 9.85 -40.11
N ARG A 46 29.64 8.97 -39.44
CA ARG A 46 30.44 9.37 -38.27
C ARG A 46 31.56 10.35 -38.61
N GLN A 47 32.17 10.23 -39.78
CA GLN A 47 33.16 11.22 -40.25
C GLN A 47 32.51 12.58 -40.49
N LEU A 48 31.33 12.64 -41.10
CA LEU A 48 30.60 13.90 -41.27
C LEU A 48 30.21 14.55 -39.93
N VAL A 49 29.88 13.73 -38.93
CA VAL A 49 29.63 14.23 -37.57
C VAL A 49 30.90 14.81 -36.95
N ALA A 50 32.03 14.11 -37.06
CA ALA A 50 33.32 14.56 -36.54
C ALA A 50 33.80 15.86 -37.21
N ASP A 51 33.54 16.02 -38.50
CA ASP A 51 33.85 17.21 -39.30
C ASP A 51 32.86 18.38 -39.08
N ASP A 52 31.84 18.22 -38.23
CA ASP A 52 30.74 19.17 -38.01
C ASP A 52 29.99 19.58 -39.30
N LYS A 53 29.88 18.65 -40.27
CA LYS A 53 29.21 18.86 -41.56
C LYS A 53 27.75 18.42 -41.59
N VAL A 54 27.21 17.99 -40.45
CA VAL A 54 25.82 17.54 -40.34
C VAL A 54 24.90 18.73 -40.11
N ASP A 55 23.93 18.92 -41.01
CA ASP A 55 22.84 19.87 -40.87
C ASP A 55 21.64 19.23 -40.13
N VAL A 56 20.62 20.03 -39.80
CA VAL A 56 19.44 19.52 -39.07
C VAL A 56 18.74 18.42 -39.88
N THR A 57 18.58 18.59 -41.18
CA THR A 57 17.84 17.67 -42.05
C THR A 57 18.54 16.30 -42.12
N LEU A 58 19.84 16.28 -42.39
CA LEU A 58 20.64 15.06 -42.41
C LEU A 58 20.71 14.43 -41.02
N GLY A 59 20.88 15.23 -39.97
CA GLY A 59 20.94 14.74 -38.61
C GLY A 59 19.66 14.03 -38.18
N VAL A 60 18.49 14.63 -38.45
CA VAL A 60 17.18 14.03 -38.18
C VAL A 60 16.98 12.76 -38.99
N PHE A 61 17.35 12.75 -40.27
CA PHE A 61 17.33 11.55 -41.10
C PHE A 61 18.18 10.42 -40.51
N LEU A 62 19.42 10.72 -40.10
CA LEU A 62 20.32 9.74 -39.49
C LEU A 62 19.75 9.19 -38.18
N VAL A 63 19.16 10.04 -37.34
CA VAL A 63 18.49 9.63 -36.09
C VAL A 63 17.36 8.64 -36.35
N TYR A 64 16.43 8.95 -37.27
CA TYR A 64 15.34 8.04 -37.62
C TYR A 64 15.83 6.74 -38.28
N THR A 65 16.89 6.81 -39.08
CA THR A 65 17.51 5.63 -39.69
C THR A 65 18.13 4.72 -38.63
N CYS A 66 18.86 5.28 -37.66
CA CYS A 66 19.43 4.52 -36.56
C CYS A 66 18.33 3.87 -35.70
N TRP A 67 17.29 4.63 -35.34
CA TRP A 67 16.15 4.11 -34.59
C TRP A 67 15.45 2.94 -35.30
N TYR A 68 15.21 3.08 -36.62
CA TYR A 68 14.61 2.01 -37.42
C TYR A 68 15.46 0.74 -37.37
N LEU A 69 16.78 0.87 -37.59
CA LEU A 69 17.68 -0.28 -37.65
C LEU A 69 17.80 -0.97 -36.29
N ILE A 70 17.88 -0.22 -35.19
CA ILE A 70 17.88 -0.76 -33.83
C ILE A 70 16.60 -1.55 -33.54
N SER A 71 15.46 -1.05 -33.98
CA SER A 71 14.15 -1.64 -33.68
C SER A 71 13.82 -2.86 -34.54
N ASN A 72 14.28 -2.88 -35.80
CA ASN A 72 13.75 -3.81 -36.82
C ASN A 72 14.78 -4.79 -37.38
N GLU A 73 16.08 -4.49 -37.33
CA GLU A 73 17.10 -5.42 -37.81
C GLU A 73 17.42 -6.46 -36.73
N SER A 74 17.83 -7.65 -37.13
CA SER A 74 18.28 -8.71 -36.21
C SER A 74 19.79 -8.73 -36.02
N ASP A 75 20.56 -8.19 -36.97
CA ASP A 75 22.01 -8.24 -36.96
C ASP A 75 22.63 -7.33 -35.90
N LEU A 76 23.50 -7.92 -35.07
CA LEU A 76 24.13 -7.22 -33.94
C LEU A 76 25.12 -6.15 -34.42
N SER A 77 25.87 -6.39 -35.49
CA SER A 77 26.91 -5.45 -35.96
C SER A 77 26.30 -4.15 -36.50
N LEU A 78 25.17 -4.26 -37.19
CA LEU A 78 24.39 -3.11 -37.65
C LEU A 78 23.74 -2.37 -36.48
N LYS A 79 23.20 -3.09 -35.48
CA LYS A 79 22.66 -2.47 -34.27
C LYS A 79 23.71 -1.68 -33.50
N GLU A 80 24.90 -2.24 -33.29
CA GLU A 80 26.01 -1.57 -32.60
C GLU A 80 26.48 -0.32 -33.36
N SER A 81 26.62 -0.43 -34.69
CA SER A 81 26.99 0.70 -35.55
C SER A 81 25.94 1.80 -35.55
N ALA A 82 24.65 1.43 -35.59
CA ALA A 82 23.53 2.35 -35.48
C ALA A 82 23.47 3.02 -34.10
N SER A 83 23.67 2.27 -33.01
CA SER A 83 23.69 2.81 -31.64
C SER A 83 24.81 3.83 -31.46
N HIS A 84 26.03 3.52 -31.92
CA HIS A 84 27.15 4.44 -31.86
C HIS A 84 26.91 5.69 -32.74
N CYS A 85 26.37 5.51 -33.94
CA CYS A 85 26.02 6.63 -34.82
C CYS A 85 24.96 7.52 -34.16
N TRP A 86 23.91 6.92 -33.58
CA TRP A 86 22.82 7.63 -32.93
C TRP A 86 23.32 8.49 -31.77
N LYS A 87 24.16 7.92 -30.90
CA LYS A 87 24.80 8.63 -29.78
C LYS A 87 25.62 9.83 -30.27
N SER A 88 26.49 9.60 -31.27
CA SER A 88 27.36 10.64 -31.84
C SER A 88 26.59 11.78 -32.51
N VAL A 89 25.65 11.44 -33.40
CA VAL A 89 24.80 12.42 -34.12
C VAL A 89 23.96 13.23 -33.12
N SER A 90 23.37 12.58 -32.12
CA SER A 90 22.51 13.27 -31.14
C SER A 90 23.28 14.31 -30.33
N VAL A 91 24.49 13.97 -29.86
CA VAL A 91 25.36 14.90 -29.12
C VAL A 91 25.80 16.07 -30.02
N ALA A 92 26.19 15.78 -31.26
CA ALA A 92 26.61 16.82 -32.21
C ALA A 92 25.47 17.79 -32.54
N LEU A 93 24.25 17.28 -32.78
CA LEU A 93 23.08 18.12 -33.03
C LEU A 93 22.74 19.00 -31.83
N ILE A 94 22.76 18.45 -30.61
CA ILE A 94 22.49 19.22 -29.40
C ILE A 94 23.50 20.35 -29.24
N ARG A 95 24.81 20.06 -29.33
CA ARG A 95 25.86 21.08 -29.15
C ARG A 95 25.83 22.17 -30.22
N LYS A 96 25.56 21.79 -31.47
CA LYS A 96 25.53 22.73 -32.60
C LYS A 96 24.34 23.69 -32.55
N TYR A 97 23.17 23.18 -32.14
CA TYR A 97 21.91 23.93 -32.20
C TYR A 97 21.39 24.39 -30.83
N GLU A 98 22.13 24.23 -29.74
CA GLU A 98 21.70 24.58 -28.37
C GLU A 98 21.10 25.99 -28.24
N LYS A 99 21.62 26.96 -29.00
CA LYS A 99 21.17 28.37 -28.99
C LYS A 99 20.23 28.73 -30.14
N SER A 100 19.84 27.75 -30.96
CA SER A 100 18.98 27.95 -32.14
C SER A 100 17.51 27.72 -31.79
N GLU A 101 16.60 28.41 -32.48
CA GLU A 101 15.15 28.15 -32.41
C GLU A 101 14.79 26.69 -32.74
N ARG A 102 15.64 26.00 -33.52
CA ARG A 102 15.46 24.58 -33.88
C ARG A 102 15.77 23.60 -32.75
N PHE A 103 16.36 24.07 -31.64
CA PHE A 103 16.71 23.21 -30.51
C PHE A 103 15.50 22.48 -29.94
N GLY A 104 14.39 23.20 -29.75
CA GLY A 104 13.15 22.63 -29.21
C GLY A 104 12.64 21.45 -30.05
N TYR A 105 12.64 21.61 -31.38
CA TYR A 105 12.26 20.56 -32.32
C TYR A 105 13.20 19.34 -32.24
N ILE A 106 14.51 19.55 -32.27
CA ILE A 106 15.49 18.45 -32.22
C ILE A 106 15.37 17.70 -30.89
N MET A 107 15.29 18.41 -29.78
CA MET A 107 15.30 17.82 -28.44
C MET A 107 13.96 17.16 -28.09
N ASN A 108 12.84 17.87 -28.22
CA ASN A 108 11.53 17.40 -27.78
C ASN A 108 10.84 16.51 -28.82
N ASP A 109 10.78 16.96 -30.08
CA ASP A 109 9.94 16.34 -31.12
C ASP A 109 10.65 15.20 -31.85
N VAL A 110 11.99 15.19 -31.84
CA VAL A 110 12.79 14.13 -32.46
C VAL A 110 13.39 13.21 -31.40
N LEU A 111 14.33 13.69 -30.58
CA LEU A 111 15.10 12.83 -29.67
C LEU A 111 14.25 12.29 -28.51
N PHE A 112 13.60 13.15 -27.73
CA PHE A 112 12.79 12.71 -26.60
C PHE A 112 11.51 11.99 -27.03
N ASP A 113 10.90 12.34 -28.15
CA ASP A 113 9.81 11.55 -28.72
C ASP A 113 10.24 10.11 -29.03
N LEU A 114 11.36 9.93 -29.74
CA LEU A 114 11.90 8.60 -30.04
C LEU A 114 12.29 7.82 -28.78
N ILE A 115 12.98 8.46 -27.83
CA ILE A 115 13.35 7.82 -26.55
C ILE A 115 12.09 7.38 -25.81
N ARG A 116 11.08 8.23 -25.67
CA ARG A 116 9.82 7.89 -24.98
C ARG A 116 9.08 6.73 -25.66
N ARG A 117 9.03 6.72 -27.00
CA ARG A 117 8.45 5.60 -27.76
C ARG A 117 9.23 4.31 -27.54
N GLY A 118 10.56 4.36 -27.51
CA GLY A 118 11.38 3.18 -27.30
C GLY A 118 11.32 2.64 -25.89
N LEU A 119 11.21 3.50 -24.87
CA LEU A 119 11.00 3.06 -23.48
C LEU A 119 9.71 2.26 -23.27
N ARG A 120 8.69 2.49 -24.12
CA ARG A 120 7.40 1.75 -24.10
C ARG A 120 7.36 0.55 -25.05
N SER A 121 8.43 0.33 -25.81
CA SER A 121 8.49 -0.78 -26.74
C SER A 121 8.44 -2.11 -25.98
N LYS A 122 7.72 -3.09 -26.53
CA LYS A 122 7.75 -4.47 -26.03
C LYS A 122 9.11 -5.14 -26.25
N SER A 123 9.94 -4.58 -27.13
CA SER A 123 11.31 -5.05 -27.38
C SER A 123 12.25 -4.55 -26.28
N ASN A 124 12.83 -5.48 -25.51
CA ASN A 124 13.84 -5.15 -24.50
C ASN A 124 15.06 -4.47 -25.14
N ASP A 125 15.49 -4.92 -26.33
CA ASP A 125 16.65 -4.36 -27.03
C ASP A 125 16.46 -2.87 -27.36
N ALA A 126 15.30 -2.52 -27.91
CA ALA A 126 15.00 -1.13 -28.26
C ALA A 126 14.91 -0.24 -27.02
N CYS A 127 14.36 -0.77 -25.92
CA CYS A 127 14.30 -0.08 -24.65
C CYS A 127 15.69 0.14 -24.04
N ASP A 128 16.51 -0.91 -24.01
CA ASP A 128 17.88 -0.89 -23.51
C ASP A 128 18.75 0.13 -24.30
N GLU A 129 18.59 0.21 -25.62
CA GLU A 129 19.26 1.22 -26.44
C GLU A 129 18.79 2.66 -26.15
N CYS A 130 17.49 2.86 -25.90
CA CYS A 130 16.98 4.17 -25.47
C CYS A 130 17.49 4.59 -24.09
N ILE A 131 17.57 3.66 -23.13
CA ILE A 131 18.18 3.90 -21.81
C ILE A 131 19.66 4.24 -21.97
N SER A 132 20.38 3.51 -22.84
CA SER A 132 21.79 3.76 -23.13
C SER A 132 22.02 5.14 -23.77
N LEU A 133 21.20 5.53 -24.73
CA LEU A 133 21.25 6.86 -25.34
C LEU A 133 20.96 7.95 -24.31
N LEU A 134 19.91 7.81 -23.50
CA LEU A 134 19.55 8.78 -22.47
C LEU A 134 20.69 8.98 -21.47
N GLY A 135 21.37 7.90 -21.06
CA GLY A 135 22.56 7.97 -20.21
C GLY A 135 23.76 8.63 -20.89
N HIS A 136 23.96 8.40 -22.19
CA HIS A 136 25.00 9.09 -22.95
C HIS A 136 24.74 10.59 -23.05
N LEU A 137 23.50 11.00 -23.39
CA LEU A 137 23.09 12.40 -23.45
C LEU A 137 23.22 13.10 -22.09
N ALA A 138 22.81 12.44 -21.00
CA ALA A 138 22.94 12.97 -19.65
C ALA A 138 24.41 13.17 -19.23
N ARG A 139 25.35 12.37 -19.75
CA ARG A 139 26.78 12.51 -19.47
C ARG A 139 27.42 13.66 -20.25
N GLU A 140 27.10 13.77 -21.54
CA GLU A 140 27.75 14.66 -22.51
C GLU A 140 27.15 16.06 -22.62
N CYS A 141 25.83 16.20 -22.41
CA CYS A 141 25.10 17.46 -22.56
C CYS A 141 24.09 17.70 -21.41
N PRO A 142 24.55 17.74 -20.14
CA PRO A 142 23.65 17.85 -18.99
C PRO A 142 22.90 19.19 -18.92
N ASP A 143 23.55 20.29 -19.30
CA ASP A 143 23.01 21.63 -19.11
C ASP A 143 22.01 22.05 -20.20
N SER A 144 21.96 21.30 -21.30
CA SER A 144 21.12 21.63 -22.47
C SER A 144 19.63 21.40 -22.20
N ASN A 145 19.26 20.55 -21.24
CA ASN A 145 17.86 20.31 -20.88
C ASN A 145 17.69 19.93 -19.40
N VAL A 146 16.59 20.37 -18.77
CA VAL A 146 16.26 20.06 -17.38
C VAL A 146 16.23 18.56 -17.08
N VAL A 147 15.71 17.75 -18.02
CA VAL A 147 15.64 16.29 -17.90
C VAL A 147 17.05 15.67 -17.86
N LEU A 148 17.95 16.12 -18.74
CA LEU A 148 19.33 15.64 -18.80
C LEU A 148 20.11 16.05 -17.54
N ARG A 149 19.87 17.26 -17.03
CA ARG A 149 20.45 17.76 -15.78
C ARG A 149 20.04 16.93 -14.57
N ASP A 150 18.78 16.50 -14.51
CA ASP A 150 18.32 15.60 -13.44
C ASP A 150 18.96 14.23 -13.53
N PHE A 151 19.06 13.67 -14.75
CA PHE A 151 19.70 12.38 -14.96
C PHE A 151 21.21 12.39 -14.76
N LYS A 152 21.89 13.52 -15.00
CA LYS A 152 23.33 13.67 -14.73
C LYS A 152 23.69 13.29 -13.29
N LYS A 153 22.82 13.61 -12.32
CA LYS A 153 22.97 13.27 -10.89
C LYS A 153 23.10 11.75 -10.64
N LEU A 154 22.62 10.92 -11.58
CA LEU A 154 22.68 9.46 -11.51
C LEU A 154 23.86 8.86 -12.29
N THR A 155 24.50 9.63 -13.17
CA THR A 155 25.62 9.17 -14.00
C THR A 155 26.93 9.16 -13.23
N CYS A 156 27.88 8.33 -13.65
CA CYS A 156 29.25 8.33 -13.13
C CYS A 156 30.22 8.07 -14.30
N SER A 157 30.95 9.10 -14.74
CA SER A 157 31.93 8.95 -15.83
C SER A 157 33.23 8.28 -15.39
N GLU A 158 33.56 8.33 -14.09
CA GLU A 158 34.78 7.76 -13.52
C GLU A 158 34.66 6.25 -13.26
N ASP A 159 33.46 5.80 -12.86
CA ASP A 159 33.18 4.40 -12.56
C ASP A 159 31.86 3.95 -13.23
N ILE A 160 32.04 3.25 -14.35
CA ILE A 160 30.97 2.66 -15.16
C ILE A 160 30.16 1.63 -14.35
N GLU A 161 30.77 0.95 -13.36
CA GLU A 161 30.08 -0.04 -12.54
C GLU A 161 29.09 0.56 -11.55
N VAL A 162 29.19 1.86 -11.29
CA VAL A 162 28.28 2.60 -10.43
C VAL A 162 27.31 3.46 -11.25
N ASP A 163 27.53 3.61 -12.56
CA ASP A 163 26.64 4.36 -13.45
C ASP A 163 25.23 3.76 -13.48
N PHE A 164 24.22 4.62 -13.36
CA PHE A 164 22.82 4.20 -13.31
C PHE A 164 22.34 3.56 -14.62
N PHE A 165 22.68 4.16 -15.76
CA PHE A 165 22.16 3.72 -17.06
C PHE A 165 22.85 2.44 -17.52
N GLU A 166 24.15 2.33 -17.31
CA GLU A 166 24.92 1.11 -17.62
C GLU A 166 24.44 -0.08 -16.79
N ASN A 167 24.17 0.15 -15.49
CA ASN A 167 23.64 -0.90 -14.63
C ASN A 167 22.20 -1.30 -14.95
N LEU A 168 21.35 -0.39 -15.46
CA LEU A 168 19.98 -0.71 -15.87
C LEU A 168 19.93 -1.62 -17.10
N VAL A 169 20.82 -1.40 -18.06
CA VAL A 169 20.90 -2.20 -19.30
C VAL A 169 21.63 -3.53 -19.07
N HIS A 170 22.46 -3.62 -18.03
CA HIS A 170 23.29 -4.78 -17.74
C HIS A 170 22.52 -6.11 -17.72
N LEU A 171 23.07 -7.19 -18.31
CA LEU A 171 22.42 -8.51 -18.39
C LEU A 171 22.05 -9.09 -17.00
N GLN A 172 22.89 -8.82 -15.99
CA GLN A 172 22.69 -9.30 -14.62
C GLN A 172 21.64 -8.48 -13.85
N VAL A 173 20.59 -9.16 -13.35
CA VAL A 173 19.48 -8.55 -12.61
C VAL A 173 19.93 -7.79 -11.35
N HIS A 174 20.95 -8.27 -10.65
CA HIS A 174 21.44 -7.61 -9.43
C HIS A 174 22.06 -6.22 -9.71
N ARG A 175 22.63 -6.00 -10.90
CA ARG A 175 23.13 -4.69 -11.31
C ARG A 175 21.97 -3.73 -11.58
N ARG A 176 20.92 -4.21 -12.26
CA ARG A 176 19.68 -3.46 -12.46
C ARG A 176 19.04 -3.06 -11.13
N GLU A 177 19.02 -3.98 -10.16
CA GLU A 177 18.57 -3.72 -8.78
C GLU A 177 19.39 -2.61 -8.11
N ARG A 178 20.73 -2.68 -8.17
CA ARG A 178 21.62 -1.63 -7.65
C ARG A 178 21.36 -0.26 -8.29
N ALA A 179 21.07 -0.22 -9.59
CA ALA A 179 20.74 1.02 -10.29
C ALA A 179 19.47 1.66 -9.72
N LEU A 180 18.39 0.88 -9.56
CA LEU A 180 17.14 1.35 -8.99
C LEU A 180 17.31 1.82 -7.53
N PHE A 181 18.15 1.14 -6.74
CA PHE A 181 18.51 1.62 -5.41
C PHE A 181 19.28 2.93 -5.43
N LYS A 182 20.22 3.11 -6.36
CA LYS A 182 20.95 4.38 -6.54
C LYS A 182 20.00 5.54 -6.81
N PHE A 183 19.00 5.35 -7.68
CA PHE A 183 17.96 6.35 -7.91
C PHE A 183 17.28 6.76 -6.61
N CYS A 184 16.82 5.78 -5.83
CA CYS A 184 16.17 6.03 -4.55
C CYS A 184 17.10 6.78 -3.58
N GLN A 185 18.37 6.41 -3.51
CA GLN A 185 19.34 7.04 -2.62
C GLN A 185 19.59 8.51 -2.99
N VAL A 186 19.79 8.79 -4.28
CA VAL A 186 20.08 10.15 -4.77
C VAL A 186 18.90 11.08 -4.56
N PHE A 187 17.68 10.66 -4.92
CA PHE A 187 16.48 11.50 -4.84
C PHE A 187 15.75 11.43 -3.49
N ARG A 188 16.25 10.62 -2.56
CA ARG A 188 15.84 10.72 -1.15
C ARG A 188 16.53 11.85 -0.40
N ALA A 189 17.75 12.20 -0.80
CA ALA A 189 18.50 13.27 -0.17
C ALA A 189 17.81 14.63 -0.39
N GLU A 190 17.63 15.40 0.69
CA GLU A 190 16.84 16.64 0.76
C GLU A 190 17.25 17.73 -0.24
N ARG A 191 18.46 17.64 -0.83
CA ARG A 191 18.96 18.63 -1.80
C ARG A 191 18.58 18.33 -3.25
N ASN A 192 18.11 17.12 -3.54
CA ASN A 192 17.91 16.67 -4.91
C ASN A 192 16.43 16.67 -5.28
N VAL A 193 16.04 17.70 -6.01
CA VAL A 193 14.75 17.79 -6.68
C VAL A 193 14.89 17.27 -8.10
N ALA A 194 13.92 16.49 -8.58
CA ALA A 194 13.73 16.16 -9.98
C ALA A 194 12.53 16.93 -10.52
N HIS A 195 12.59 17.32 -11.79
CA HIS A 195 11.48 17.96 -12.49
C HIS A 195 10.36 16.94 -12.82
N SER A 196 9.10 17.39 -12.79
CA SER A 196 7.92 16.54 -12.99
C SER A 196 8.00 15.75 -14.30
N ARG A 197 8.39 16.41 -15.40
CA ARG A 197 8.56 15.78 -16.71
C ARG A 197 9.57 14.63 -16.71
N THR A 198 10.69 14.78 -16.00
CA THR A 198 11.70 13.72 -15.84
C THR A 198 11.08 12.47 -15.21
N LEU A 199 10.31 12.70 -14.15
CA LEU A 199 9.68 11.64 -13.37
C LEU A 199 8.58 10.94 -14.16
N THR A 200 7.67 11.69 -14.79
CA THR A 200 6.50 11.12 -15.48
C THR A 200 6.85 10.51 -16.83
N GLN A 201 7.58 11.23 -17.69
CA GLN A 201 7.78 10.82 -19.09
C GLN A 201 8.93 9.83 -19.28
N PHE A 202 9.84 9.70 -18.31
CA PHE A 202 11.03 8.84 -18.43
C PHE A 202 11.14 7.84 -17.29
N VAL A 203 11.10 8.28 -16.03
CA VAL A 203 11.28 7.36 -14.88
C VAL A 203 10.12 6.36 -14.78
N LEU A 204 8.86 6.80 -14.91
CA LEU A 204 7.70 5.90 -14.84
C LEU A 204 7.73 4.82 -15.95
N PRO A 205 7.98 5.14 -17.24
CA PRO A 205 8.17 4.12 -18.27
C PRO A 205 9.36 3.17 -18.01
N ILE A 206 10.48 3.68 -17.49
CA ILE A 206 11.63 2.81 -17.16
C ILE A 206 11.26 1.79 -16.07
N ILE A 207 10.50 2.18 -15.05
CA ILE A 207 10.11 1.24 -14.01
C ILE A 207 8.97 0.30 -14.42
N SER A 208 8.11 0.70 -15.36
CA SER A 208 7.02 -0.17 -15.84
C SER A 208 7.55 -1.44 -16.52
N ILE A 209 8.79 -1.41 -17.05
CA ILE A 209 9.51 -2.60 -17.55
C ILE A 209 9.63 -3.69 -16.48
N TYR A 210 9.74 -3.32 -15.20
CA TYR A 210 9.93 -4.25 -14.09
C TYR A 210 8.64 -4.62 -13.36
N LEU A 211 7.56 -3.87 -13.57
CA LEU A 211 6.29 -4.02 -12.85
C LEU A 211 5.23 -4.68 -13.74
N CYS A 212 4.49 -5.65 -13.20
CA CYS A 212 3.42 -6.35 -13.93
C CYS A 212 3.88 -7.03 -15.24
N GLN A 213 5.11 -7.55 -15.26
CA GLN A 213 5.69 -8.26 -16.40
C GLN A 213 6.01 -9.72 -16.04
N ALA A 214 5.66 -10.65 -16.94
CA ALA A 214 5.85 -12.08 -16.72
C ALA A 214 7.33 -12.44 -16.47
N LYS A 215 8.25 -11.75 -17.16
CA LYS A 215 9.71 -11.91 -17.01
C LYS A 215 10.21 -11.69 -15.59
N TYR A 216 9.55 -10.83 -14.82
CA TYR A 216 9.99 -10.43 -13.48
C TYR A 216 9.05 -10.88 -12.36
N ALA A 217 7.96 -11.60 -12.69
CA ALA A 217 6.98 -12.08 -11.72
C ALA A 217 7.61 -12.90 -10.57
N GLY A 218 8.60 -13.76 -10.87
CA GLY A 218 9.34 -14.53 -9.86
C GLY A 218 10.48 -13.79 -9.17
N ASN A 219 10.88 -12.62 -9.67
CA ASN A 219 12.05 -11.88 -9.17
C ASN A 219 11.65 -10.82 -8.14
N SER A 220 11.37 -11.24 -6.91
CA SER A 220 10.88 -10.34 -5.85
C SER A 220 11.80 -9.14 -5.56
N LYS A 221 13.12 -9.29 -5.72
CA LYS A 221 14.09 -8.22 -5.42
C LYS A 221 14.00 -7.03 -6.39
N ILE A 222 14.06 -7.28 -7.70
CA ILE A 222 13.98 -6.21 -8.70
C ILE A 222 12.61 -5.53 -8.68
N VAL A 223 11.53 -6.30 -8.48
CA VAL A 223 10.16 -5.75 -8.33
C VAL A 223 10.08 -4.83 -7.11
N LYS A 224 10.63 -5.25 -5.95
CA LYS A 224 10.69 -4.39 -4.76
C LYS A 224 11.52 -3.12 -4.99
N ALA A 225 12.65 -3.22 -5.71
CA ALA A 225 13.46 -2.05 -6.06
C ALA A 225 12.71 -1.09 -6.97
N ALA A 226 11.97 -1.59 -7.98
CA ALA A 226 11.12 -0.80 -8.85
C ALA A 226 9.96 -0.11 -8.10
N ILE A 227 9.30 -0.83 -7.18
CA ILE A 227 8.29 -0.23 -6.27
C ILE A 227 8.93 0.84 -5.38
N GLY A 228 10.18 0.66 -4.96
CA GLY A 228 10.94 1.67 -4.22
C GLY A 228 11.18 2.95 -5.03
N VAL A 229 11.47 2.81 -6.33
CA VAL A 229 11.58 3.95 -7.26
C VAL A 229 10.22 4.61 -7.45
N LEU A 230 9.14 3.84 -7.68
CA LEU A 230 7.77 4.37 -7.76
C LEU A 230 7.40 5.21 -6.53
N LYS A 231 7.68 4.70 -5.31
CA LYS A 231 7.48 5.43 -4.06
C LYS A 231 8.24 6.74 -4.01
N THR A 232 9.52 6.71 -4.39
CA THR A 232 10.39 7.89 -4.37
C THR A 232 9.95 8.92 -5.40
N THR A 233 9.52 8.47 -6.58
CA THR A 233 8.93 9.31 -7.62
C THR A 233 7.65 9.98 -7.14
N CYS A 234 6.69 9.23 -6.58
CA CYS A 234 5.44 9.79 -6.06
C CYS A 234 5.64 10.81 -4.93
N ARG A 235 6.72 10.69 -4.15
CA ARG A 235 7.09 11.68 -3.12
C ARG A 235 7.54 13.03 -3.70
N LEU A 236 7.95 13.06 -4.97
CA LEU A 236 8.45 14.25 -5.66
C LEU A 236 7.44 14.84 -6.65
N LEU A 237 6.34 14.13 -6.93
CA LEU A 237 5.35 14.56 -7.91
C LEU A 237 4.39 15.61 -7.31
N PRO A 238 3.96 16.62 -8.09
CA PRO A 238 2.85 17.48 -7.72
C PRO A 238 1.52 16.70 -7.63
N TRP A 239 0.49 17.31 -7.03
CA TRP A 239 -0.79 16.65 -6.77
C TRP A 239 -1.42 16.03 -8.02
N HIS A 240 -1.49 16.77 -9.14
CA HIS A 240 -2.17 16.31 -10.35
C HIS A 240 -1.53 15.02 -10.91
N GLN A 241 -0.19 15.00 -11.02
CA GLN A 241 0.52 13.82 -11.50
C GLN A 241 0.48 12.67 -10.48
N TYR A 242 0.63 12.97 -9.19
CA TYR A 242 0.50 11.97 -8.12
C TYR A 242 -0.87 11.28 -8.16
N GLU A 243 -1.94 12.07 -8.30
CA GLU A 243 -3.31 11.59 -8.41
C GLU A 243 -3.49 10.72 -9.66
N GLY A 244 -2.99 11.16 -10.82
CA GLY A 244 -3.03 10.38 -12.06
C GLY A 244 -2.38 8.99 -11.90
N VAL A 245 -1.20 8.94 -11.27
CA VAL A 245 -0.51 7.67 -10.97
C VAL A 245 -1.34 6.81 -10.01
N LEU A 246 -1.88 7.37 -8.92
CA LEU A 246 -2.70 6.63 -7.97
C LEU A 246 -3.96 6.06 -8.62
N ARG A 247 -4.69 6.86 -9.41
CA ARG A 247 -5.87 6.43 -10.15
C ARG A 247 -5.55 5.31 -11.14
N PHE A 248 -4.43 5.40 -11.84
CA PHE A 248 -3.97 4.34 -12.76
C PHE A 248 -3.77 3.01 -12.03
N TYR A 249 -3.00 3.00 -10.94
CA TYR A 249 -2.74 1.77 -10.19
C TYR A 249 -4.00 1.23 -9.51
N LEU A 250 -4.92 2.10 -9.05
CA LEU A 250 -6.22 1.67 -8.55
C LEU A 250 -7.07 1.03 -9.66
N LYS A 251 -7.17 1.61 -10.86
CA LYS A 251 -7.87 1.01 -12.00
C LYS A 251 -7.27 -0.37 -12.35
N LYS A 252 -5.94 -0.45 -12.44
CA LYS A 252 -5.21 -1.70 -12.74
C LYS A 252 -5.43 -2.76 -11.66
N LEU A 253 -5.49 -2.38 -10.39
CA LEU A 253 -5.79 -3.27 -9.27
C LEU A 253 -7.18 -3.93 -9.36
N HIS A 254 -8.17 -3.26 -9.95
CA HIS A 254 -9.51 -3.84 -10.14
C HIS A 254 -9.59 -4.73 -11.41
N GLY A 255 -8.79 -4.44 -12.44
CA GLY A 255 -8.84 -5.14 -13.74
C GLY A 255 -7.91 -6.35 -13.87
N ASP A 256 -6.68 -6.24 -13.34
CA ASP A 256 -5.61 -7.22 -13.57
C ASP A 256 -5.39 -8.11 -12.35
N PHE A 257 -5.77 -9.38 -12.47
CA PHE A 257 -5.71 -10.34 -11.37
C PHE A 257 -4.38 -11.11 -11.31
N VAL A 258 -3.56 -11.07 -12.37
CA VAL A 258 -2.33 -11.87 -12.45
C VAL A 258 -1.25 -11.27 -11.55
N TYR A 259 -1.15 -9.95 -11.49
CA TYR A 259 -0.11 -9.24 -10.74
C TYR A 259 -0.65 -8.56 -9.48
N GLN A 260 -1.72 -9.10 -8.88
CA GLN A 260 -2.41 -8.50 -7.72
C GLN A 260 -1.46 -8.13 -6.58
N ASP A 261 -0.61 -9.06 -6.13
CA ASP A 261 0.34 -8.80 -5.05
C ASP A 261 1.28 -7.60 -5.37
N GLN A 262 1.75 -7.50 -6.62
CA GLN A 262 2.59 -6.38 -7.05
C GLN A 262 1.80 -5.07 -7.10
N LEU A 263 0.57 -5.10 -7.61
CA LEU A 263 -0.32 -3.93 -7.71
C LEU A 263 -0.72 -3.41 -6.32
N VAL A 264 -1.00 -4.33 -5.39
CA VAL A 264 -1.26 -3.98 -4.00
C VAL A 264 -0.04 -3.32 -3.37
N LYS A 265 1.15 -3.92 -3.49
CA LYS A 265 2.39 -3.34 -2.95
C LYS A 265 2.72 -1.99 -3.58
N SER A 266 2.46 -1.83 -4.87
CA SER A 266 2.63 -0.56 -5.59
C SER A 266 1.65 0.50 -5.06
N THR A 267 0.38 0.14 -4.88
CA THR A 267 -0.65 1.04 -4.33
C THR A 267 -0.30 1.48 -2.90
N VAL A 268 0.12 0.54 -2.05
CA VAL A 268 0.61 0.84 -0.69
C VAL A 268 1.79 1.80 -0.74
N ALA A 269 2.75 1.56 -1.63
CA ALA A 269 3.94 2.40 -1.78
C ALA A 269 3.60 3.83 -2.23
N ILE A 270 2.63 3.98 -3.16
CA ILE A 270 2.12 5.29 -3.58
C ILE A 270 1.44 6.01 -2.41
N LEU A 271 0.54 5.33 -1.70
CA LEU A 271 -0.17 5.91 -0.55
C LEU A 271 0.78 6.35 0.58
N GLU A 272 1.84 5.57 0.84
CA GLU A 272 2.88 5.94 1.80
C GLU A 272 3.80 7.08 1.34
N ALA A 273 3.76 7.45 0.05
CA ALA A 273 4.49 8.60 -0.50
C ALA A 273 3.69 9.91 -0.46
N PHE A 274 2.46 9.88 0.05
CA PHE A 274 1.62 11.05 0.20
C PHE A 274 2.27 12.06 1.17
N HIS A 275 2.50 13.28 0.69
CA HIS A 275 3.28 14.33 1.34
C HIS A 275 2.60 15.70 1.35
N PHE A 276 1.32 15.75 0.96
CA PHE A 276 0.57 17.01 0.83
C PHE A 276 0.02 17.45 2.19
N ASP A 277 0.31 18.69 2.61
CA ASP A 277 -0.25 19.24 3.84
C ASP A 277 -1.66 19.79 3.58
N LEU A 278 -2.65 19.10 4.14
CA LEU A 278 -4.06 19.44 4.01
C LEU A 278 -4.64 20.14 5.25
N SER A 279 -3.80 20.51 6.22
CA SER A 279 -4.23 21.07 7.51
C SER A 279 -5.06 22.36 7.39
N LYS A 280 -4.91 23.11 6.29
CA LYS A 280 -5.63 24.37 6.03
C LYS A 280 -6.90 24.21 5.17
N GLY A 281 -7.23 23.00 4.74
CA GLY A 281 -8.42 22.74 3.92
C GLY A 281 -9.69 22.65 4.76
N LEU A 282 -10.82 23.14 4.23
CA LEU A 282 -12.11 23.00 4.90
C LEU A 282 -12.75 21.65 4.59
N VAL A 283 -13.28 21.00 5.62
CA VAL A 283 -14.15 19.83 5.43
C VAL A 283 -15.55 20.34 5.11
N THR A 284 -15.91 20.37 3.84
CA THR A 284 -17.31 20.60 3.46
C THR A 284 -18.08 19.27 3.52
N PRO A 285 -19.24 19.21 4.18
CA PRO A 285 -20.07 18.00 4.17
C PRO A 285 -20.52 17.71 2.73
N VAL A 286 -20.30 16.47 2.29
CA VAL A 286 -20.72 15.99 0.97
C VAL A 286 -22.24 16.10 0.87
N LYS A 287 -22.74 17.00 0.01
CA LYS A 287 -24.19 17.11 -0.24
C LYS A 287 -24.59 16.08 -1.28
N ALA A 288 -25.84 15.60 -1.23
CA ALA A 288 -26.37 14.64 -2.20
C ALA A 288 -26.35 15.17 -3.66
N SER A 289 -26.29 16.49 -3.85
CA SER A 289 -26.08 17.14 -5.15
C SER A 289 -24.68 16.91 -5.74
N ASP A 290 -23.66 16.77 -4.89
CA ASP A 290 -22.26 16.64 -5.31
C ASP A 290 -21.99 15.25 -5.92
N ALA A 291 -22.84 14.26 -5.58
CA ALA A 291 -22.80 12.92 -6.18
C ALA A 291 -23.24 12.89 -7.66
N GLN A 292 -23.97 13.90 -8.14
CA GLN A 292 -24.36 14.01 -9.55
C GLN A 292 -23.25 14.65 -10.41
N GLU A 293 -22.48 15.60 -9.86
CA GLU A 293 -21.27 16.14 -10.52
C GLU A 293 -20.15 15.10 -10.62
N THR A 294 -20.03 14.20 -9.63
CA THR A 294 -19.08 13.07 -9.73
C THR A 294 -19.46 12.07 -10.81
N ASP A 295 -20.76 11.93 -11.09
CA ASP A 295 -21.26 11.03 -12.13
C ASP A 295 -21.01 11.61 -13.54
N THR A 296 -20.97 12.94 -13.70
CA THR A 296 -20.58 13.59 -14.96
C THR A 296 -19.07 13.61 -15.16
N VAL A 297 -18.26 13.84 -14.12
CA VAL A 297 -16.79 13.71 -14.20
C VAL A 297 -16.37 12.25 -14.43
N ALA A 298 -17.02 11.29 -13.75
CA ALA A 298 -16.78 9.86 -13.97
C ALA A 298 -17.31 9.34 -15.32
N LYS A 299 -18.33 9.97 -15.92
CA LYS A 299 -18.83 9.60 -17.26
C LYS A 299 -18.08 10.29 -18.41
N GLN A 300 -17.62 11.53 -18.22
CA GLN A 300 -16.75 12.20 -19.20
C GLN A 300 -15.38 11.55 -19.29
N ASP A 301 -14.80 11.12 -18.15
CA ASP A 301 -13.61 10.27 -18.15
C ASP A 301 -13.96 8.83 -18.57
N GLY A 302 -15.12 8.30 -18.16
CA GLY A 302 -15.52 6.90 -18.39
C GLY A 302 -15.83 6.50 -19.83
N GLN A 303 -16.11 7.44 -20.73
CA GLN A 303 -16.35 7.16 -22.16
C GLN A 303 -15.08 7.15 -23.03
N LEU A 304 -13.91 7.53 -22.49
CA LEU A 304 -12.62 7.50 -23.18
C LEU A 304 -11.70 6.35 -22.73
N LEU A 305 -12.17 5.45 -21.87
CA LEU A 305 -11.33 4.54 -21.07
C LEU A 305 -11.62 3.05 -21.32
N GLU A 306 -11.60 2.61 -22.58
CA GLU A 306 -11.48 1.18 -22.92
C GLU A 306 -10.00 0.75 -23.00
N GLU A 307 -9.65 -0.25 -22.19
CA GLU A 307 -8.33 -0.93 -22.05
C GLU A 307 -7.16 -0.11 -21.45
N GLY A 308 -6.85 -0.40 -20.17
CA GLY A 308 -5.74 0.19 -19.41
C GLY A 308 -4.35 -0.16 -19.94
N SER A 309 -3.97 0.46 -21.05
CA SER A 309 -2.63 0.43 -21.62
C SER A 309 -1.72 1.47 -20.94
N ASP A 310 -0.41 1.21 -20.92
CA ASP A 310 0.59 2.14 -20.37
C ASP A 310 0.62 3.49 -21.13
N ASP A 311 0.02 3.55 -22.32
CA ASP A 311 -0.12 4.78 -23.12
C ASP A 311 -1.18 5.75 -22.59
N GLU A 312 -2.18 5.28 -21.83
CA GLU A 312 -3.24 6.12 -21.24
C GLU A 312 -2.73 7.00 -20.08
N ILE A 313 -1.78 6.50 -19.28
CA ILE A 313 -1.19 7.25 -18.16
C ILE A 313 -0.56 8.53 -18.67
N ASP A 314 0.12 8.46 -19.80
CA ASP A 314 0.88 9.58 -20.32
C ASP A 314 -0.03 10.67 -20.89
N GLN A 315 -1.18 10.32 -21.47
CA GLN A 315 -2.20 11.31 -21.82
C GLN A 315 -2.67 12.04 -20.56
N LEU A 316 -2.98 11.31 -19.48
CA LEU A 316 -3.40 11.90 -18.20
C LEU A 316 -2.32 12.74 -17.52
N LEU A 317 -1.04 12.37 -17.66
CA LEU A 317 0.09 13.08 -17.05
C LEU A 317 0.61 14.24 -17.91
N ASN A 318 0.26 14.31 -19.20
CA ASN A 318 0.77 15.32 -20.16
C ASN A 318 -0.23 16.45 -20.47
N THR A 319 -1.52 16.35 -20.14
CA THR A 319 -2.54 17.35 -20.53
C THR A 319 -2.27 18.77 -19.99
N GLU A 320 -1.44 18.93 -18.96
CA GLU A 320 -1.12 20.23 -18.36
C GLU A 320 0.39 20.50 -18.22
N ALA A 321 1.26 19.74 -18.90
CA ALA A 321 2.69 20.04 -18.95
C ALA A 321 2.96 21.24 -19.89
N THR A 322 2.38 22.39 -19.58
CA THR A 322 2.85 23.68 -20.11
C THR A 322 4.19 24.00 -19.44
N ASP A 323 5.12 24.62 -20.17
CA ASP A 323 6.46 25.00 -19.70
C ASP A 323 6.45 26.03 -18.54
N GLU A 324 5.30 26.27 -17.90
CA GLU A 324 5.19 27.11 -16.71
C GLU A 324 5.78 26.38 -15.49
N ALA A 325 6.86 26.96 -14.99
CA ALA A 325 7.73 26.40 -13.96
C ALA A 325 7.03 26.20 -12.61
N GLU A 326 6.50 25.00 -12.35
CA GLU A 326 6.40 24.51 -10.97
C GLU A 326 7.76 23.96 -10.52
N VAL A 327 8.54 24.84 -9.88
CA VAL A 327 9.75 24.44 -9.14
C VAL A 327 9.30 23.61 -7.94
N ILE A 328 9.44 22.29 -8.06
CA ILE A 328 9.24 21.34 -6.97
C ILE A 328 10.21 21.74 -5.83
N LYS A 329 9.67 22.07 -4.66
CA LYS A 329 10.47 22.30 -3.44
C LYS A 329 10.75 20.96 -2.75
N PRO A 330 11.86 20.82 -2.01
CA PRO A 330 12.25 19.55 -1.40
C PRO A 330 11.15 19.00 -0.47
N ALA A 331 10.81 17.73 -0.68
CA ALA A 331 9.61 17.05 -0.19
C ALA A 331 9.47 16.91 1.34
N ASP A 332 10.49 17.28 2.12
CA ASP A 332 10.47 17.17 3.58
C ASP A 332 10.11 18.51 4.28
N ASN A 333 9.91 19.59 3.53
CA ASN A 333 9.13 20.74 3.98
C ASN A 333 7.69 20.54 3.53
N LEU A 334 6.77 20.27 4.47
CA LEU A 334 5.32 20.17 4.21
C LEU A 334 4.92 21.20 3.15
N HIS A 335 4.49 20.75 1.97
CA HIS A 335 4.01 21.64 0.93
C HIS A 335 2.68 22.23 1.41
N VAL A 336 2.75 23.34 2.15
CA VAL A 336 1.58 24.05 2.67
C VAL A 336 0.80 24.58 1.47
N LEU A 337 -0.23 23.83 1.08
CA LEU A 337 -1.11 24.19 -0.01
C LEU A 337 -1.93 25.44 0.36
N SER A 338 -2.31 26.21 -0.65
CA SER A 338 -3.27 27.30 -0.47
C SER A 338 -4.60 26.73 0.05
N HIS A 339 -5.37 27.56 0.76
CA HIS A 339 -6.65 27.13 1.33
C HIS A 339 -7.58 26.52 0.25
N SER A 340 -7.66 27.12 -0.93
CA SER A 340 -8.50 26.65 -2.03
C SER A 340 -8.01 25.31 -2.61
N SER A 341 -6.69 25.15 -2.81
CA SER A 341 -6.11 23.90 -3.33
C SER A 341 -6.25 22.75 -2.33
N ALA A 342 -5.98 22.98 -1.05
CA ALA A 342 -6.17 21.96 0.00
C ALA A 342 -7.63 21.50 0.08
N THR A 343 -8.59 22.41 -0.02
CA THR A 343 -10.04 22.07 -0.01
C THR A 343 -10.43 21.25 -1.23
N LYS A 344 -9.92 21.60 -2.43
CA LYS A 344 -10.17 20.81 -3.65
C LYS A 344 -9.61 19.40 -3.52
N ILE A 345 -8.37 19.27 -3.04
CA ILE A 345 -7.71 17.96 -2.84
C ILE A 345 -8.48 17.10 -1.83
N ILE A 346 -8.90 17.68 -0.70
CA ILE A 346 -9.73 16.97 0.29
C ILE A 346 -11.02 16.46 -0.35
N ARG A 347 -11.72 17.28 -1.15
CA ARG A 347 -12.94 16.85 -1.84
C ARG A 347 -12.67 15.71 -2.81
N THR A 348 -11.60 15.79 -3.60
CA THR A 348 -11.24 14.72 -4.54
C THR A 348 -10.91 13.42 -3.81
N ILE A 349 -10.19 13.50 -2.68
CA ILE A 349 -9.93 12.34 -1.83
C ILE A 349 -11.23 11.74 -1.29
N GLN A 350 -12.15 12.57 -0.79
CA GLN A 350 -13.43 12.11 -0.24
C GLN A 350 -14.38 11.51 -1.28
N LEU A 351 -14.49 12.13 -2.45
CA LEU A 351 -15.49 11.79 -3.46
C LEU A 351 -15.02 10.73 -4.46
N VAL A 352 -13.71 10.67 -4.74
CA VAL A 352 -13.17 9.79 -5.79
C VAL A 352 -12.27 8.72 -5.19
N LEU A 353 -11.21 9.12 -4.47
CA LEU A 353 -10.15 8.19 -4.07
C LEU A 353 -10.58 7.27 -2.92
N LEU A 354 -11.23 7.76 -1.86
CA LEU A 354 -11.70 6.94 -0.75
C LEU A 354 -12.73 5.90 -1.19
N PRO A 355 -13.75 6.21 -2.01
CA PRO A 355 -14.65 5.20 -2.57
C PRO A 355 -13.92 4.13 -3.40
N GLN A 356 -12.96 4.53 -4.25
CA GLN A 356 -12.16 3.57 -5.03
C GLN A 356 -11.27 2.68 -4.14
N LEU A 357 -10.68 3.25 -3.10
CA LEU A 357 -9.93 2.50 -2.09
C LEU A 357 -10.85 1.54 -1.34
N HIS A 358 -12.00 2.00 -0.84
CA HIS A 358 -13.06 1.18 -0.24
C HIS A 358 -13.54 0.07 -1.17
N LYS A 359 -13.63 0.32 -2.48
CA LYS A 359 -13.96 -0.70 -3.47
C LYS A 359 -12.82 -1.71 -3.63
N ALA A 360 -11.57 -1.28 -3.73
CA ALA A 360 -10.40 -2.16 -3.75
C ALA A 360 -10.32 -3.04 -2.49
N PHE A 361 -10.77 -2.52 -1.34
CA PHE A 361 -10.93 -3.28 -0.11
C PHE A 361 -12.12 -4.25 -0.12
N SER A 362 -13.23 -3.87 -0.76
CA SER A 362 -14.52 -4.57 -0.66
C SER A 362 -14.72 -5.63 -1.73
N GLU A 363 -14.12 -5.49 -2.90
CA GLU A 363 -14.26 -6.45 -3.99
C GLU A 363 -13.75 -7.83 -3.57
N MET A 364 -14.72 -8.72 -3.39
CA MET A 364 -14.51 -10.14 -3.13
C MET A 364 -13.68 -10.70 -4.29
N THR A 365 -12.60 -11.42 -3.96
CA THR A 365 -11.73 -12.07 -4.96
C THR A 365 -12.58 -12.91 -5.93
N LYS A 366 -12.15 -13.06 -7.19
CA LYS A 366 -12.85 -13.86 -8.23
C LYS A 366 -13.33 -15.22 -7.69
N HIS A 367 -12.58 -15.79 -6.75
CA HIS A 367 -12.85 -17.03 -6.04
C HIS A 367 -14.19 -17.11 -5.28
N ASP A 368 -14.74 -16.00 -4.79
CA ASP A 368 -16.04 -16.01 -4.12
C ASP A 368 -17.22 -16.10 -5.12
N LYS A 369 -17.01 -15.65 -6.37
CA LYS A 369 -17.94 -15.83 -7.50
C LYS A 369 -17.84 -17.22 -8.14
N MET A 370 -16.81 -18.01 -7.83
CA MET A 370 -16.60 -19.35 -8.38
C MET A 370 -17.39 -20.43 -7.62
N HIS A 371 -17.88 -21.44 -8.36
CA HIS A 371 -18.61 -22.58 -7.81
C HIS A 371 -17.83 -23.31 -6.69
N LYS A 372 -18.55 -23.90 -5.73
CA LYS A 372 -18.03 -24.59 -4.52
C LYS A 372 -16.91 -25.62 -4.77
N VAL A 373 -16.82 -26.19 -5.98
CA VAL A 373 -15.84 -27.25 -6.33
C VAL A 373 -14.45 -26.67 -6.64
N ASN A 374 -14.36 -25.54 -7.36
CA ASN A 374 -13.09 -24.85 -7.62
C ASN A 374 -12.56 -24.14 -6.37
N ARG A 375 -13.45 -23.82 -5.42
CA ARG A 375 -13.14 -23.17 -4.14
C ARG A 375 -12.16 -23.96 -3.25
N LYS A 376 -12.05 -25.28 -3.44
CA LYS A 376 -11.14 -26.15 -2.66
C LYS A 376 -9.77 -26.36 -3.31
N LYS A 377 -9.64 -26.19 -4.64
CA LYS A 377 -8.36 -26.39 -5.34
C LYS A 377 -7.44 -25.17 -5.28
N LEU A 378 -8.00 -23.97 -5.07
CA LEU A 378 -7.30 -22.68 -5.12
C LEU A 378 -7.22 -21.98 -3.74
N SER A 379 -7.35 -22.74 -2.64
CA SER A 379 -7.42 -22.16 -1.30
C SER A 379 -6.13 -21.46 -0.85
N VAL A 380 -4.98 -21.91 -1.37
CA VAL A 380 -3.66 -21.33 -1.07
C VAL A 380 -3.49 -19.99 -1.79
N GLU A 381 -3.87 -19.92 -3.07
CA GLU A 381 -3.85 -18.67 -3.85
C GLU A 381 -4.76 -17.60 -3.21
N LYS A 382 -5.96 -18.00 -2.73
CA LYS A 382 -6.82 -17.09 -1.97
C LYS A 382 -6.17 -16.59 -0.68
N GLU A 383 -5.46 -17.47 0.04
CA GLU A 383 -4.78 -17.11 1.28
C GLU A 383 -3.71 -16.04 1.03
N GLU A 384 -2.90 -16.21 -0.03
CA GLU A 384 -1.87 -15.26 -0.43
C GLU A 384 -2.47 -13.93 -0.92
N GLU A 385 -3.54 -13.97 -1.72
CA GLU A 385 -4.27 -12.78 -2.16
C GLU A 385 -4.83 -12.00 -0.97
N ASP A 386 -5.50 -12.66 -0.04
CA ASP A 386 -6.08 -12.03 1.15
C ASP A 386 -4.97 -11.40 2.03
N ILE A 387 -3.86 -12.11 2.24
CA ILE A 387 -2.70 -11.59 3.00
C ILE A 387 -2.12 -10.34 2.33
N SER A 388 -1.98 -10.35 0.99
CA SER A 388 -1.40 -9.24 0.25
C SER A 388 -2.21 -7.95 0.37
N ARG A 389 -3.54 -8.04 0.52
CA ARG A 389 -4.48 -6.89 0.55
C ARG A 389 -4.56 -6.20 1.92
N ILE A 390 -4.29 -6.91 3.01
CA ILE A 390 -4.38 -6.38 4.37
C ILE A 390 -3.53 -5.11 4.60
N PRO A 391 -2.26 -5.01 4.12
CA PRO A 391 -1.44 -3.81 4.24
C PRO A 391 -2.02 -2.53 3.64
N ILE A 392 -2.93 -2.62 2.66
CA ILE A 392 -3.61 -1.42 2.10
C ILE A 392 -4.39 -0.71 3.22
N SER A 393 -4.97 -1.43 4.18
CA SER A 393 -5.76 -0.83 5.26
C SER A 393 -4.88 0.03 6.16
N LEU A 394 -3.65 -0.42 6.43
CA LEU A 394 -2.68 0.38 7.17
C LEU A 394 -2.28 1.64 6.39
N ALA A 395 -2.04 1.52 5.09
CA ALA A 395 -1.68 2.66 4.24
C ALA A 395 -2.80 3.70 4.17
N VAL A 396 -4.07 3.25 4.08
CA VAL A 396 -5.23 4.15 4.08
C VAL A 396 -5.44 4.80 5.44
N VAL A 397 -5.25 4.10 6.56
CA VAL A 397 -5.27 4.76 7.87
C VAL A 397 -4.18 5.82 7.97
N LYS A 398 -2.95 5.54 7.52
CA LYS A 398 -1.87 6.54 7.49
C LYS A 398 -2.22 7.75 6.63
N LEU A 399 -2.88 7.56 5.49
CA LEU A 399 -3.41 8.64 4.66
C LEU A 399 -4.47 9.45 5.44
N LEU A 400 -5.44 8.78 6.06
CA LEU A 400 -6.50 9.42 6.82
C LEU A 400 -5.97 10.21 8.02
N GLN A 401 -4.84 9.80 8.62
CA GLN A 401 -4.17 10.56 9.68
C GLN A 401 -3.60 11.91 9.21
N GLN A 402 -3.37 12.07 7.90
CA GLN A 402 -2.95 13.35 7.31
C GLN A 402 -4.13 14.24 6.87
N LEU A 403 -5.36 13.73 7.00
CA LEU A 403 -6.59 14.48 6.75
C LEU A 403 -7.16 15.07 8.05
N PRO A 404 -8.06 16.06 7.95
CA PRO A 404 -8.83 16.54 9.10
C PRO A 404 -9.53 15.43 9.88
N LYS A 405 -9.61 15.60 11.21
CA LYS A 405 -10.07 14.57 12.16
C LYS A 405 -11.49 14.06 11.86
N GLU A 406 -12.35 14.93 11.36
CA GLU A 406 -13.75 14.61 11.04
C GLU A 406 -13.81 13.52 9.95
N ILE A 407 -12.90 13.59 8.96
CA ILE A 407 -12.83 12.61 7.87
C ILE A 407 -12.27 11.29 8.38
N LEU A 408 -11.26 11.34 9.25
CA LEU A 408 -10.69 10.16 9.88
C LEU A 408 -11.77 9.42 10.69
N GLU A 409 -12.46 10.10 11.59
CA GLU A 409 -13.50 9.50 12.46
C GLU A 409 -14.66 8.90 11.67
N ALA A 410 -15.07 9.52 10.56
CA ALA A 410 -16.14 8.99 9.71
C ALA A 410 -15.76 7.70 8.95
N ASN A 411 -14.47 7.49 8.66
CA ASN A 411 -14.00 6.38 7.82
C ASN A 411 -13.36 5.22 8.61
N VAL A 412 -12.84 5.49 9.82
CA VAL A 412 -12.20 4.47 10.68
C VAL A 412 -13.08 3.25 10.96
N PRO A 413 -14.38 3.38 11.34
CA PRO A 413 -15.24 2.22 11.59
C PRO A 413 -15.36 1.27 10.38
N ARG A 414 -15.42 1.82 9.17
CA ARG A 414 -15.47 1.02 7.93
C ARG A 414 -14.22 0.17 7.73
N ILE A 415 -13.05 0.72 8.08
CA ILE A 415 -11.76 0.01 8.00
C ILE A 415 -11.72 -1.09 9.07
N PHE A 416 -12.17 -0.82 10.29
CA PHE A 416 -12.26 -1.81 11.37
C PHE A 416 -13.20 -2.96 11.03
N LEU A 417 -14.38 -2.67 10.49
CA LEU A 417 -15.33 -3.68 10.02
C LEU A 417 -14.68 -4.60 8.97
N LYS A 418 -13.92 -4.02 8.02
CA LYS A 418 -13.24 -4.79 6.98
C LYS A 418 -12.11 -5.66 7.54
N LEU A 419 -11.26 -5.13 8.41
CA LEU A 419 -10.19 -5.92 9.05
C LEU A 419 -10.75 -7.03 9.94
N SER A 420 -11.85 -6.76 10.64
CA SER A 420 -12.59 -7.77 11.40
C SER A 420 -13.19 -8.86 10.51
N THR A 421 -13.52 -8.54 9.25
CA THR A 421 -13.92 -9.54 8.25
C THR A 421 -12.76 -10.47 7.86
N PHE A 422 -11.51 -9.99 7.80
CA PHE A 422 -10.35 -10.87 7.58
C PHE A 422 -10.07 -11.78 8.79
N LEU A 423 -10.34 -11.31 10.01
CA LEU A 423 -10.27 -12.15 11.22
C LEU A 423 -11.27 -13.31 11.21
N LYS A 424 -12.36 -13.20 10.43
CA LYS A 424 -13.33 -14.29 10.18
C LYS A 424 -12.77 -15.42 9.31
N SER A 425 -11.60 -15.25 8.69
CA SER A 425 -11.00 -16.26 7.82
C SER A 425 -10.67 -17.55 8.58
N ARG A 426 -10.85 -18.69 7.91
CA ARG A 426 -10.44 -20.00 8.44
C ARG A 426 -8.92 -20.19 8.43
N HIS A 427 -8.21 -19.45 7.60
CA HIS A 427 -6.76 -19.52 7.46
C HIS A 427 -6.07 -18.76 8.59
N TYR A 428 -5.19 -19.44 9.31
CA TYR A 428 -4.49 -18.85 10.46
C TYR A 428 -3.58 -17.69 10.06
N ASN A 429 -2.86 -17.80 8.93
CA ASN A 429 -1.93 -16.74 8.49
C ASN A 429 -2.67 -15.45 8.12
N VAL A 430 -3.84 -15.54 7.48
CA VAL A 430 -4.71 -14.39 7.19
C VAL A 430 -5.14 -13.70 8.50
N ARG A 431 -5.55 -14.49 9.51
CA ARG A 431 -5.92 -13.93 10.82
C ARG A 431 -4.74 -13.27 11.53
N CYS A 432 -3.53 -13.85 11.43
CA CYS A 432 -2.32 -13.26 12.00
C CYS A 432 -1.97 -11.94 11.32
N ALA A 433 -1.93 -11.90 9.99
CA ALA A 433 -1.66 -10.69 9.22
C ALA A 433 -2.69 -9.58 9.53
N ALA A 434 -3.98 -9.94 9.67
CA ALA A 434 -5.04 -9.00 10.04
C ALA A 434 -4.84 -8.46 11.47
N ARG A 435 -4.50 -9.33 12.43
CA ARG A 435 -4.21 -8.94 13.82
C ARG A 435 -2.99 -8.03 13.91
N GLU A 436 -1.88 -8.37 13.28
CA GLU A 436 -0.67 -7.53 13.23
C GLU A 436 -0.95 -6.17 12.60
N THR A 437 -1.82 -6.12 11.59
CA THR A 437 -2.20 -4.87 10.94
C THR A 437 -3.11 -4.02 11.83
N LEU A 438 -4.07 -4.64 12.54
CA LEU A 438 -4.87 -3.95 13.56
C LEU A 438 -4.00 -3.41 14.70
N GLN A 439 -3.01 -4.17 15.16
CA GLN A 439 -2.04 -3.72 16.15
C GLN A 439 -1.26 -2.48 15.67
N LYS A 440 -0.74 -2.49 14.43
CA LYS A 440 -0.05 -1.35 13.82
C LYS A 440 -0.98 -0.13 13.70
N ILE A 441 -2.24 -0.34 13.30
CA ILE A 441 -3.25 0.72 13.21
C ILE A 441 -3.54 1.31 14.61
N MET A 442 -3.76 0.47 15.61
CA MET A 442 -4.03 0.92 16.99
C MET A 442 -2.83 1.61 17.64
N THR A 443 -1.60 1.21 17.28
CA THR A 443 -0.39 1.92 17.70
C THR A 443 -0.35 3.35 17.16
N ASN A 444 -0.86 3.57 15.95
CA ASN A 444 -0.88 4.88 15.31
C ASN A 444 -2.08 5.75 15.76
N LEU A 445 -3.26 5.16 15.92
CA LEU A 445 -4.50 5.88 16.30
C LEU A 445 -4.63 6.11 17.81
N GLY A 446 -4.19 5.14 18.61
CA GLY A 446 -4.26 5.18 20.07
C GLY A 446 -5.57 4.66 20.68
N PRO A 447 -5.68 4.66 22.03
CA PRO A 447 -6.76 4.00 22.77
C PRO A 447 -8.15 4.61 22.58
N LYS A 448 -8.27 5.88 22.17
CA LYS A 448 -9.56 6.55 21.93
C LYS A 448 -10.47 5.81 20.94
N TYR A 449 -9.88 5.11 19.98
CA TYR A 449 -10.60 4.35 18.95
C TYR A 449 -10.90 2.90 19.36
N LEU A 450 -10.48 2.48 20.56
CA LEU A 450 -10.67 1.11 21.06
C LEU A 450 -12.15 0.74 21.17
N GLY A 451 -13.00 1.65 21.64
CA GLY A 451 -14.45 1.42 21.72
C GLY A 451 -15.09 1.14 20.35
N SER A 452 -14.74 1.93 19.34
CA SER A 452 -15.21 1.71 17.96
C SER A 452 -14.73 0.37 17.43
N LEU A 453 -13.45 0.02 17.63
CA LEU A 453 -12.90 -1.26 17.21
C LEU A 453 -13.63 -2.45 17.87
N LEU A 454 -13.84 -2.40 19.19
CA LEU A 454 -14.48 -3.49 19.92
C LEU A 454 -15.95 -3.68 19.55
N ASN A 455 -16.67 -2.59 19.23
CA ASN A 455 -18.03 -2.68 18.71
C ASN A 455 -18.08 -3.39 17.35
N GLU A 456 -17.18 -3.05 16.41
CA GLU A 456 -17.14 -3.69 15.09
C GLU A 456 -16.65 -5.14 15.13
N MET A 457 -15.69 -5.45 16.00
CA MET A 457 -15.21 -6.82 16.18
C MET A 457 -16.29 -7.72 16.80
N SER A 458 -16.98 -7.21 17.82
CA SER A 458 -18.04 -7.95 18.52
C SER A 458 -19.27 -8.18 17.63
N SER A 459 -19.54 -7.29 16.67
CA SER A 459 -20.64 -7.45 15.71
C SER A 459 -20.38 -8.52 14.64
N ILE A 460 -19.11 -8.79 14.31
CA ILE A 460 -18.72 -9.74 13.25
C ILE A 460 -18.40 -11.14 13.81
N LEU A 461 -17.67 -11.21 14.94
CA LEU A 461 -17.05 -12.43 15.43
C LEU A 461 -17.91 -13.17 16.48
N CYS A 462 -19.18 -13.43 16.15
CA CYS A 462 -20.15 -13.90 17.15
C CYS A 462 -20.28 -15.42 17.30
N ARG A 463 -19.65 -16.26 16.45
CA ARG A 463 -20.00 -17.70 16.36
C ARG A 463 -18.83 -18.66 16.47
N GLY A 464 -18.94 -19.61 17.42
CA GLY A 464 -18.04 -20.75 17.59
C GLY A 464 -16.57 -20.32 17.67
N TYR A 465 -15.74 -20.83 16.75
CA TYR A 465 -14.31 -20.52 16.77
C TYR A 465 -13.94 -19.03 16.63
N GLN A 466 -14.84 -18.22 16.05
CA GLN A 466 -14.61 -16.79 15.87
C GLN A 466 -14.50 -16.06 17.20
N ILE A 467 -15.16 -16.57 18.25
CA ILE A 467 -15.11 -15.96 19.56
C ILE A 467 -13.72 -16.19 20.20
N HIS A 468 -13.10 -17.36 20.00
CA HIS A 468 -11.70 -17.59 20.41
C HIS A 468 -10.75 -16.60 19.71
N VAL A 469 -10.99 -16.30 18.43
CA VAL A 469 -10.22 -15.31 17.67
C VAL A 469 -10.45 -13.90 18.23
N LEU A 470 -11.71 -13.53 18.51
CA LEU A 470 -12.07 -12.24 19.13
C LEU A 470 -11.29 -12.06 20.43
N ILE A 471 -11.43 -12.98 21.37
CA ILE A 471 -10.77 -12.98 22.68
C ILE A 471 -9.25 -12.79 22.54
N ALA A 472 -8.59 -13.63 21.73
CA ALA A 472 -7.14 -13.57 21.55
C ALA A 472 -6.68 -12.24 20.95
N THR A 473 -7.46 -11.69 20.01
CA THR A 473 -7.15 -10.43 19.32
C THR A 473 -7.36 -9.22 20.24
N VAL A 474 -8.44 -9.22 21.02
CA VAL A 474 -8.72 -8.17 22.03
C VAL A 474 -7.62 -8.12 23.09
N ASN A 475 -7.28 -9.26 23.71
CA ASN A 475 -6.19 -9.31 24.68
C ASN A 475 -4.87 -8.83 24.07
N SER A 476 -4.56 -9.23 22.83
CA SER A 476 -3.33 -8.83 22.17
C SER A 476 -3.24 -7.32 21.91
N ILE A 477 -4.35 -6.67 21.57
CA ILE A 477 -4.42 -5.21 21.39
C ILE A 477 -4.34 -4.50 22.74
N LEU A 478 -5.01 -5.02 23.78
CA LEU A 478 -4.96 -4.44 25.13
C LEU A 478 -3.55 -4.49 25.73
N VAL A 479 -2.83 -5.60 25.53
CA VAL A 479 -1.42 -5.73 25.92
C VAL A 479 -0.54 -4.72 25.16
N LEU A 480 -0.75 -4.56 23.85
CA LEU A 480 0.03 -3.64 23.02
C LEU A 480 -0.11 -2.18 23.45
N LEU A 481 -1.33 -1.78 23.83
CA LEU A 481 -1.64 -0.42 24.25
C LEU A 481 -1.28 -0.14 25.72
N ASN A 482 -0.78 -1.14 26.46
CA ASN A 482 -0.41 -0.97 27.85
C ASN A 482 0.66 0.13 28.01
N GLY A 483 0.45 1.03 28.98
CA GLY A 483 1.27 2.23 29.18
C GLY A 483 0.93 3.42 28.28
N ARG A 484 -0.05 3.32 27.36
CA ARG A 484 -0.52 4.45 26.52
C ARG A 484 -1.94 4.92 26.84
N TYR A 485 -2.61 4.29 27.80
CA TYR A 485 -3.97 4.63 28.20
C TYR A 485 -4.04 5.99 28.89
N GLN A 486 -5.13 6.71 28.66
CA GLN A 486 -5.51 7.89 29.42
C GLN A 486 -6.63 7.53 30.42
N PRO A 487 -6.84 8.33 31.48
CA PRO A 487 -7.98 8.17 32.36
C PRO A 487 -9.27 8.09 31.53
N THR A 488 -10.17 7.16 31.86
CA THR A 488 -11.46 6.89 31.20
C THR A 488 -11.46 6.11 29.87
N ASP A 489 -10.30 5.91 29.23
CA ASP A 489 -10.24 5.15 27.96
C ASP A 489 -10.74 3.69 28.14
N ILE A 490 -10.34 3.05 29.24
CA ILE A 490 -10.77 1.69 29.57
C ILE A 490 -12.19 1.66 30.13
N ASP A 491 -12.58 2.66 30.93
CA ASP A 491 -13.92 2.75 31.51
C ASP A 491 -15.02 2.66 30.43
N ALA A 492 -14.80 3.34 29.30
CA ALA A 492 -15.74 3.36 28.18
C ALA A 492 -15.98 1.98 27.53
N VAL A 493 -15.03 1.06 27.66
CA VAL A 493 -15.10 -0.27 27.01
C VAL A 493 -15.08 -1.43 28.01
N LEU A 494 -15.05 -1.11 29.30
CA LEU A 494 -14.90 -2.07 30.39
C LEU A 494 -15.97 -3.17 30.34
N LEU A 495 -17.24 -2.79 30.28
CA LEU A 495 -18.36 -3.74 30.29
C LEU A 495 -18.30 -4.71 29.11
N THR A 496 -17.95 -4.22 27.92
CA THR A 496 -17.79 -5.05 26.72
C THR A 496 -16.65 -6.04 26.88
N VAL A 497 -15.50 -5.62 27.41
CA VAL A 497 -14.35 -6.52 27.61
C VAL A 497 -14.62 -7.53 28.74
N ILE A 498 -15.32 -7.11 29.80
CA ILE A 498 -15.75 -8.01 30.87
C ILE A 498 -16.65 -9.12 30.30
N ASP A 499 -17.63 -8.79 29.46
CA ASP A 499 -18.51 -9.80 28.87
C ASP A 499 -17.73 -10.81 28.01
N ILE A 500 -16.76 -10.34 27.23
CA ILE A 500 -15.85 -11.21 26.45
C ILE A 500 -15.07 -12.15 27.38
N CYS A 501 -14.53 -11.65 28.49
CA CYS A 501 -13.78 -12.45 29.46
C CYS A 501 -14.68 -13.43 30.23
N LYS A 502 -15.92 -13.02 30.57
CA LYS A 502 -16.93 -13.89 31.20
C LYS A 502 -17.25 -15.08 30.31
N ASN A 503 -17.50 -14.81 29.03
CA ASN A 503 -17.76 -15.83 28.04
C ASN A 503 -16.57 -16.80 27.89
N GLU A 504 -15.33 -16.31 27.91
CA GLU A 504 -14.11 -17.14 27.87
C GLU A 504 -13.94 -18.06 29.08
N LEU A 505 -14.16 -17.55 30.30
CA LEU A 505 -13.79 -18.26 31.53
C LEU A 505 -14.92 -19.12 32.11
N PHE A 506 -16.16 -18.68 31.97
CA PHE A 506 -17.33 -19.26 32.63
C PHE A 506 -18.42 -19.74 31.65
N GLY A 507 -18.40 -19.27 30.40
CA GLY A 507 -19.37 -19.66 29.38
C GLY A 507 -19.09 -21.01 28.70
N ASP A 508 -19.86 -21.33 27.66
CA ASP A 508 -19.68 -22.57 26.90
C ASP A 508 -18.34 -22.64 26.16
N ILE A 509 -17.77 -21.49 25.83
CA ILE A 509 -16.44 -21.33 25.24
C ILE A 509 -15.34 -21.87 26.18
N ALA A 510 -15.53 -21.72 27.49
CA ALA A 510 -14.61 -22.26 28.48
C ALA A 510 -14.53 -23.79 28.40
N LYS A 511 -15.68 -24.45 28.15
CA LYS A 511 -15.75 -25.91 27.96
C LYS A 511 -15.10 -26.32 26.65
N GLU A 512 -15.28 -25.54 25.58
CA GLU A 512 -14.62 -25.79 24.29
C GLU A 512 -13.08 -25.76 24.41
N LYS A 513 -12.52 -24.81 25.16
CA LYS A 513 -11.05 -24.71 25.35
C LYS A 513 -10.46 -25.89 26.11
N GLU A 514 -11.25 -26.60 26.89
CA GLU A 514 -10.82 -27.82 27.59
C GLU A 514 -10.73 -29.03 26.65
N VAL A 515 -11.28 -28.93 25.43
CA VAL A 515 -11.20 -29.97 24.40
C VAL A 515 -9.95 -29.77 23.52
N ASN A 516 -8.92 -30.60 23.75
CA ASN A 516 -7.63 -30.53 23.04
C ASN A 516 -7.74 -30.54 21.49
N GLN A 517 -8.76 -31.22 20.94
CA GLN A 517 -8.99 -31.26 19.48
C GLN A 517 -9.39 -29.89 18.89
N ILE A 518 -10.03 -29.02 19.68
CA ILE A 518 -10.40 -27.66 19.25
C ILE A 518 -9.15 -26.78 19.21
N GLY A 519 -8.29 -26.88 20.23
CA GLY A 519 -6.99 -26.19 20.26
C GLY A 519 -6.04 -26.59 19.12
N ALA A 520 -6.11 -27.85 18.64
CA ALA A 520 -5.33 -28.29 17.49
C ALA A 520 -5.75 -27.61 16.17
N LYS A 521 -7.05 -27.33 15.99
CA LYS A 521 -7.59 -26.68 14.77
C LYS A 521 -7.50 -25.15 14.83
N VAL A 522 -7.56 -24.58 16.02
CA VAL A 522 -7.59 -23.14 16.26
C VAL A 522 -6.54 -22.81 17.30
N PRO A 523 -5.33 -22.38 16.89
CA PRO A 523 -4.25 -22.04 17.82
C PRO A 523 -4.66 -21.02 18.88
N GLU A 524 -5.55 -20.08 18.52
CA GLU A 524 -6.07 -19.05 19.42
C GLU A 524 -6.89 -19.61 20.60
N ALA A 525 -7.43 -20.83 20.48
CA ALA A 525 -8.20 -21.47 21.56
C ALA A 525 -7.31 -22.12 22.63
N LYS A 526 -5.99 -22.27 22.38
CA LYS A 526 -5.06 -22.91 23.32
C LYS A 526 -4.74 -22.05 24.53
N THR A 527 -4.72 -20.74 24.35
CA THR A 527 -4.35 -19.79 25.41
C THR A 527 -5.61 -19.29 26.11
N ILE A 528 -5.57 -19.25 27.45
CA ILE A 528 -6.60 -18.57 28.26
C ILE A 528 -6.07 -17.18 28.59
N SER A 529 -6.61 -16.17 27.93
CA SER A 529 -6.14 -14.78 28.07
C SER A 529 -6.92 -13.96 29.09
N GLY A 530 -8.15 -14.37 29.43
CA GLY A 530 -9.07 -13.61 30.28
C GLY A 530 -8.46 -13.16 31.61
N TYR A 531 -7.62 -13.98 32.26
CA TYR A 531 -6.95 -13.61 33.51
C TYR A 531 -6.02 -12.39 33.35
N ASN A 532 -5.20 -12.41 32.29
CA ASN A 532 -4.31 -11.29 31.97
C ASN A 532 -5.11 -10.05 31.56
N THR A 533 -6.20 -10.24 30.79
CA THR A 533 -7.10 -9.15 30.43
C THR A 533 -7.69 -8.47 31.67
N PHE A 534 -8.14 -9.24 32.68
CA PHE A 534 -8.63 -8.69 33.94
C PHE A 534 -7.58 -7.87 34.69
N GLN A 535 -6.32 -8.31 34.68
CA GLN A 535 -5.22 -7.54 35.28
C GLN A 535 -5.01 -6.22 34.54
N ILE A 536 -4.97 -6.23 33.20
CA ILE A 536 -4.77 -5.01 32.39
C ILE A 536 -5.93 -4.02 32.57
N LEU A 537 -7.17 -4.51 32.64
CA LEU A 537 -8.33 -3.68 32.95
C LEU A 537 -8.15 -3.03 34.32
N ALA A 538 -7.85 -3.82 35.35
CA ALA A 538 -7.67 -3.33 36.71
C ALA A 538 -6.53 -2.30 36.84
N GLN A 539 -5.46 -2.42 36.05
CA GLN A 539 -4.35 -1.45 36.00
C GLN A 539 -4.75 -0.07 35.45
N ASN A 540 -5.82 0.01 34.65
CA ASN A 540 -6.09 1.18 33.82
C ASN A 540 -7.52 1.75 33.98
N ILE A 541 -8.33 1.24 34.92
CA ILE A 541 -9.66 1.78 35.25
C ILE A 541 -9.58 2.99 36.20
N THR A 542 -10.65 3.79 36.23
CA THR A 542 -10.85 4.81 37.27
C THR A 542 -11.74 4.32 38.41
N GLU A 543 -11.81 5.11 39.48
CA GLU A 543 -12.61 4.83 40.69
C GLU A 543 -14.10 4.56 40.40
N ARG A 544 -14.64 5.11 39.31
CA ARG A 544 -16.06 4.98 38.95
C ARG A 544 -16.44 3.55 38.60
N CYS A 545 -15.49 2.79 38.07
CA CYS A 545 -15.71 1.48 37.50
C CYS A 545 -15.31 0.32 38.42
N PHE A 546 -14.89 0.61 39.66
CA PHE A 546 -14.54 -0.40 40.66
C PHE A 546 -15.66 -1.43 40.87
N MET A 547 -16.88 -0.94 41.02
CA MET A 547 -18.03 -1.78 41.29
C MET A 547 -18.40 -2.61 40.07
N ASP A 548 -18.35 -2.04 38.87
CA ASP A 548 -18.68 -2.75 37.62
C ASP A 548 -17.79 -3.98 37.42
N LEU A 549 -16.50 -3.85 37.73
CA LEU A 549 -15.54 -4.96 37.63
C LEU A 549 -15.89 -6.11 38.59
N ILE A 550 -16.20 -5.78 39.84
CA ILE A 550 -16.36 -6.77 40.92
C ILE A 550 -17.76 -7.40 40.92
N LEU A 551 -18.81 -6.59 40.69
CA LEU A 551 -20.19 -7.07 40.61
C LEU A 551 -20.34 -8.14 39.54
N SER A 552 -19.63 -7.96 38.43
CA SER A 552 -19.64 -8.88 37.31
C SER A 552 -19.22 -10.31 37.70
N LEU A 553 -18.24 -10.47 38.58
CA LEU A 553 -17.77 -11.77 39.09
C LEU A 553 -18.63 -12.27 40.27
N ARG A 554 -19.17 -11.35 41.07
CA ARG A 554 -20.10 -11.67 42.16
C ARG A 554 -21.34 -12.37 41.63
N GLU A 555 -21.94 -11.87 40.56
CA GLU A 555 -23.12 -12.48 39.92
C GLU A 555 -22.88 -13.95 39.52
N ILE A 556 -21.68 -14.25 39.01
CA ILE A 556 -21.29 -15.61 38.62
C ILE A 556 -21.13 -16.50 39.86
N LEU A 557 -20.55 -15.98 40.94
CA LEU A 557 -20.41 -16.72 42.20
C LEU A 557 -21.75 -16.95 42.91
N ALA A 558 -22.69 -16.01 42.80
CA ALA A 558 -24.02 -16.14 43.39
C ALA A 558 -24.87 -17.23 42.69
N THR A 559 -24.61 -17.45 41.40
CA THR A 559 -25.37 -18.42 40.57
C THR A 559 -24.69 -19.79 40.48
N SER A 560 -23.39 -19.88 40.71
CA SER A 560 -22.62 -21.12 40.51
C SER A 560 -22.37 -21.91 41.81
N GLN A 561 -22.54 -23.22 41.75
CA GLN A 561 -22.19 -24.16 42.83
C GLN A 561 -20.95 -25.02 42.51
N SER A 562 -20.24 -24.73 41.42
CA SER A 562 -19.10 -25.53 40.97
C SER A 562 -17.78 -25.08 41.59
N PHE A 563 -17.06 -26.02 42.23
CA PHE A 563 -15.72 -25.77 42.78
C PHE A 563 -14.73 -25.22 41.72
N LYS A 564 -14.85 -25.68 40.47
CA LYS A 564 -13.99 -25.21 39.37
C LYS A 564 -14.24 -23.73 39.06
N VAL A 565 -15.51 -23.30 39.03
CA VAL A 565 -15.90 -21.90 38.82
C VAL A 565 -15.39 -21.02 39.95
N VAL A 566 -15.52 -21.47 41.20
CA VAL A 566 -15.00 -20.76 42.38
C VAL A 566 -13.48 -20.54 42.28
N ASN A 567 -12.71 -21.55 41.90
CA ASN A 567 -11.25 -21.41 41.71
C ASN A 567 -10.89 -20.46 40.57
N LYS A 568 -11.61 -20.52 39.43
CA LYS A 568 -11.42 -19.55 38.33
C LYS A 568 -11.72 -18.12 38.78
N SER A 569 -12.80 -17.91 39.54
CA SER A 569 -13.15 -16.60 40.09
C SER A 569 -12.13 -16.10 41.10
N ARG A 570 -11.59 -16.98 41.97
CA ARG A 570 -10.49 -16.65 42.87
C ARG A 570 -9.27 -16.15 42.10
N GLU A 571 -8.92 -16.81 41.01
CA GLU A 571 -7.80 -16.39 40.17
C GLU A 571 -8.07 -15.05 39.46
N CYS A 572 -9.32 -14.81 39.02
CA CYS A 572 -9.71 -13.50 38.48
C CYS A 572 -9.54 -12.39 39.53
N PHE A 573 -10.02 -12.61 40.76
CA PHE A 573 -9.84 -11.63 41.84
C PHE A 573 -8.37 -11.39 42.19
N ARG A 574 -7.54 -12.43 42.13
CA ARG A 574 -6.08 -12.30 42.30
C ARG A 574 -5.45 -11.43 41.20
N CYS A 575 -5.86 -11.61 39.96
CA CYS A 575 -5.38 -10.79 38.84
C CYS A 575 -5.86 -9.34 38.93
N ILE A 576 -7.13 -9.14 39.34
CA ILE A 576 -7.68 -7.81 39.59
C ILE A 576 -6.92 -7.12 40.71
N SER A 577 -6.66 -7.80 41.83
CA SER A 577 -5.94 -7.19 42.95
C SER A 577 -4.52 -6.80 42.56
N LEU A 578 -3.79 -7.64 41.81
CA LEU A 578 -2.49 -7.29 41.25
C LEU A 578 -2.57 -6.06 40.34
N GLY A 579 -3.56 -6.00 39.46
CA GLY A 579 -3.72 -4.86 38.56
C GLY A 579 -4.08 -3.56 39.28
N LEU A 580 -4.92 -3.63 40.32
CA LEU A 580 -5.28 -2.47 41.14
C LEU A 580 -4.09 -1.90 41.92
N VAL A 581 -3.16 -2.75 42.36
CA VAL A 581 -1.93 -2.32 43.05
C VAL A 581 -1.01 -1.55 42.10
N GLU A 582 -0.98 -1.93 40.83
CA GLU A 582 -0.17 -1.30 39.79
C GLU A 582 -0.88 -0.10 39.12
N ASN A 583 -2.13 0.20 39.50
CA ASN A 583 -2.94 1.24 38.89
C ASN A 583 -2.47 2.64 39.29
N THR A 584 -2.20 3.48 38.30
CA THR A 584 -1.72 4.87 38.49
C THR A 584 -2.83 5.92 38.46
N PHE A 585 -4.03 5.56 37.99
CA PHE A 585 -5.19 6.45 37.88
C PHE A 585 -6.04 6.51 39.15
N ILE A 586 -5.77 5.64 40.12
CA ILE A 586 -6.52 5.55 41.38
C ILE A 586 -5.63 6.02 42.52
N THR A 587 -6.19 6.86 43.39
CA THR A 587 -5.46 7.33 44.57
C THR A 587 -5.35 6.23 45.62
N THR A 588 -4.24 6.23 46.37
CA THR A 588 -4.03 5.28 47.47
C THR A 588 -5.10 5.40 48.56
N GLU A 589 -5.62 6.61 48.80
CA GLU A 589 -6.71 6.84 49.75
C GLU A 589 -7.99 6.12 49.31
N SER A 590 -8.37 6.22 48.04
CA SER A 590 -9.55 5.54 47.50
C SER A 590 -9.41 4.01 47.52
N LEU A 591 -8.21 3.48 47.23
CA LEU A 591 -7.92 2.06 47.37
C LEU A 591 -8.07 1.59 48.82
N LEU A 592 -7.58 2.36 49.79
CA LEU A 592 -7.72 2.05 51.22
C LEU A 592 -9.17 2.12 51.68
N LYS A 593 -9.93 3.12 51.23
CA LYS A 593 -11.38 3.21 51.49
C LYS A 593 -12.11 2.00 50.93
N PHE A 594 -11.75 1.56 49.72
CA PHE A 594 -12.32 0.38 49.08
C PHE A 594 -11.95 -0.93 49.81
N ALA A 595 -10.68 -1.08 50.21
CA ALA A 595 -10.20 -2.22 50.99
C ALA A 595 -10.87 -2.29 52.37
N TYR A 596 -11.02 -1.15 53.04
CA TYR A 596 -11.76 -1.07 54.30
C TYR A 596 -13.22 -1.44 54.07
N GLY A 597 -13.89 -0.84 53.08
CA GLY A 597 -15.31 -1.08 52.83
C GLY A 597 -15.65 -2.52 52.41
N THR A 598 -14.72 -3.21 51.74
CA THR A 598 -14.84 -4.64 51.44
C THR A 598 -14.63 -5.51 52.68
N ALA A 599 -13.65 -5.18 53.53
CA ALA A 599 -13.37 -5.93 54.76
C ALA A 599 -14.40 -5.70 55.87
N SER A 600 -14.95 -4.49 55.99
CA SER A 600 -15.97 -4.14 56.97
C SER A 600 -17.40 -4.45 56.52
N GLU A 601 -17.55 -5.13 55.37
CA GLU A 601 -18.85 -5.48 54.78
C GLU A 601 -19.80 -4.27 54.60
N SER A 602 -19.25 -3.05 54.54
CA SER A 602 -20.05 -1.83 54.55
C SER A 602 -20.52 -1.41 53.17
N ILE A 603 -20.13 -2.13 52.12
CA ILE A 603 -20.58 -1.92 50.74
C ILE A 603 -21.79 -2.84 50.48
N PRO A 604 -23.03 -2.31 50.49
CA PRO A 604 -24.24 -3.15 50.37
C PRO A 604 -24.30 -3.92 49.05
N GLY A 605 -23.71 -3.36 48.00
CA GLY A 605 -23.59 -3.99 46.69
C GLY A 605 -22.68 -5.22 46.63
N LEU A 606 -21.91 -5.53 47.68
CA LEU A 606 -21.06 -6.73 47.73
C LEU A 606 -21.60 -7.79 48.70
N LEU A 607 -22.48 -7.41 49.62
CA LEU A 607 -23.15 -8.32 50.55
C LEU A 607 -24.12 -9.23 49.82
N ALA A 608 -24.01 -10.55 50.04
CA ALA A 608 -25.03 -11.50 49.62
C ALA A 608 -26.39 -11.05 50.15
N SER A 609 -27.39 -10.91 49.27
CA SER A 609 -28.77 -10.78 49.72
C SER A 609 -29.10 -12.07 50.45
N THR A 610 -29.03 -12.06 51.77
CA THR A 610 -29.54 -13.13 52.62
C THR A 610 -31.07 -13.03 52.65
N ALA A 611 -31.73 -12.99 51.50
CA ALA A 611 -33.12 -13.38 51.42
C ALA A 611 -33.14 -14.90 51.56
N LYS A 612 -33.13 -15.39 52.81
CA LYS A 612 -33.58 -16.75 53.10
C LYS A 612 -34.92 -16.92 52.37
N PRO A 613 -35.11 -17.94 51.52
CA PRO A 613 -36.44 -18.20 50.99
C PRO A 613 -37.37 -18.33 52.20
N LYS A 614 -38.45 -17.54 52.23
CA LYS A 614 -39.53 -17.78 53.20
C LYS A 614 -39.95 -19.24 52.98
N PRO A 615 -39.96 -20.10 54.01
CA PRO A 615 -40.46 -21.45 53.83
C PRO A 615 -41.90 -21.34 53.33
N GLU A 616 -42.18 -22.00 52.21
CA GLU A 616 -43.54 -22.14 51.71
C GLU A 616 -44.38 -22.78 52.81
N ALA A 617 -45.64 -22.35 52.96
CA ALA A 617 -46.52 -22.76 54.06
C ALA A 617 -46.68 -24.29 54.22
N LYS A 618 -46.30 -25.08 53.22
CA LYS A 618 -46.32 -26.55 53.25
C LYS A 618 -45.17 -27.21 54.05
N GLU A 619 -44.06 -26.52 54.29
CA GLU A 619 -42.94 -27.08 55.07
C GLU A 619 -43.13 -26.93 56.59
N ARG A 620 -43.97 -26.01 57.04
CA ARG A 620 -44.31 -25.86 58.47
C ARG A 620 -45.16 -27.03 58.97
N ASP A 621 -46.10 -27.50 58.16
CA ASP A 621 -46.99 -28.62 58.52
C ASP A 621 -46.27 -29.98 58.61
N LEU A 622 -45.09 -30.12 58.00
CA LEU A 622 -44.28 -31.35 58.06
C LEU A 622 -43.38 -31.42 59.30
N LEU A 623 -43.07 -30.27 59.91
CA LEU A 623 -42.24 -30.18 61.12
C LEU A 623 -43.04 -30.30 62.43
N GLU A 624 -44.37 -30.17 62.37
CA GLU A 624 -45.26 -30.25 63.55
C GLU A 624 -45.86 -31.65 63.81
N LYS A 625 -45.55 -32.66 62.99
CA LYS A 625 -46.00 -34.04 63.29
C LYS A 625 -45.11 -34.68 64.35
N PRO A 626 -45.65 -35.11 65.51
CA PRO A 626 -44.86 -35.82 66.51
C PRO A 626 -44.39 -37.15 65.90
N LYS A 627 -43.08 -37.39 65.96
CA LYS A 627 -42.48 -38.68 65.56
C LYS A 627 -43.01 -39.76 66.50
N GLY A 628 -43.78 -40.70 65.95
CA GLY A 628 -44.20 -41.88 66.69
C GLY A 628 -43.00 -42.77 67.00
N ASP A 629 -42.80 -43.05 68.29
CA ASP A 629 -41.83 -44.02 68.79
C ASP A 629 -42.18 -45.42 68.29
N CYS A 630 -41.31 -46.00 67.46
CA CYS A 630 -41.33 -47.43 67.19
C CYS A 630 -40.07 -48.05 67.82
N PHE A 631 -40.19 -48.46 69.08
CA PHE A 631 -39.31 -49.44 69.69
C PHE A 631 -39.44 -50.75 68.91
N ILE A 632 -38.31 -51.25 68.39
CA ILE A 632 -38.15 -52.66 68.03
C ILE A 632 -37.42 -53.31 69.20
N ILE A 633 -38.05 -54.31 69.84
CA ILE A 633 -37.40 -55.24 70.77
C ILE A 633 -37.73 -56.66 70.28
N PRO A 634 -36.88 -57.64 70.63
CA PRO A 634 -35.76 -58.18 69.85
C PRO A 634 -36.15 -59.29 68.86
#